data_AF-A0A934AIQ3-F1
#
_entry.id   AF-A0A934AIQ3-F1
#
_cell.length_a   1.000
_cell.length_b   1.000
_cell.length_c   1.000
_cell.angle_alpha   90.00
_cell.angle_beta   90.00
_cell.angle_gamma   90.00
#
_symmetry.space_group_name_H-M   'P 1'
#
loop_
_entity.id
_entity.type
_entity.pdbx_description
1 polymer ?
#
loop_
_entity_poly.entity_id
_entity_poly.type
_entity_poly.pdbx_seq_one_letter_code
_entity_poly.pdbx_strand_id
1 'polypeptide(L)'
;MPRLLKDGARLRRKASPLFDFFGSRVSSAAVEEGLCDLGLGSFSLSVTDQGLGLRIPRAVSWEKEARAVTWLKGMFSPMVQCRVEYSSSIPMREVLDLRQRQVLTVSLVEVFGPAGLRQALPLLVSRLGLAPSAGLSPRPGSFLSMREWREGMRWSQVQSGDAKPCFLSWQRPGGAKGVRSAWLVAASSHPEALDWLAHQLEGEPIPSEHCDILLDGLEWGVARRPCIAAQALSGFDLPVTADQERCKKCGLCVRVCPVQCLDKGGAFKDKAAVGRCLRCFDCVEACPQDARRPVYGASSATLSRALLHRPGWLSRLAGKPGPASPLPFPPSYLLPKPGPERRPRWVLGLAVTTLQEHAAALFKDGKLESAVEEERYSRSRHHGWHAPGRPGVGFAMDPTICVEETFPRGALAGLLGPRKLSLDELDLIAVNGIPARYRRAFSPLDAKAELPLLKAGRVVYIPHHLCHAASAFRMSGLSKAWILTVDGRGDRETAAVFHGQGEKIQPVSELLSLTDRSIGGVYETVTRLLGFGAHGQGSVMALASFGKPGHDLKRFLSWPSIHSDGIDESFHKLARREGEPLTKAHQDLAASLQDALESTIIGLLESAGLKPGAEGLCFAGGVALNCRLNQRLREVFKPKKMFVQPGANDAGTALGAGLEALSLSGVRQRAVLRHSLLGPSYSKQDILKALKKARVPFKPVKDAPKEAGRRLADGQVVCWFDGSLEFGPRALGSRSILADPRNPKLKDRVNRIKDREPWRPFGPSILSGHESRWFDHAFDSRFMLFTLPVKRSQASRVSAIVHVDGTSRPQVVRREFQPRYHALIRRFHGLTKVPMVLNTSFNRRGEPIVCSPEDALTCFAAMASRPGGPDCLFLGDFLVENVSSIAH
;
A
#
# COMPACT_ATOMS: atom_id res chain seq x y z
N MET A 1 -1.65 -25.21 -3.66
CA MET A 1 -0.91 -26.48 -3.89
C MET A 1 0.21 -26.20 -4.87
N PRO A 2 1.47 -26.55 -4.58
CA PRO A 2 2.57 -26.38 -5.53
C PRO A 2 2.44 -27.37 -6.69
N ARG A 3 2.63 -26.92 -7.93
CA ARG A 3 2.79 -27.77 -9.13
C ARG A 3 4.29 -27.89 -9.40
N LEU A 4 4.83 -29.11 -9.33
CA LEU A 4 6.25 -29.42 -9.57
C LEU A 4 6.43 -29.90 -11.02
N LEU A 5 7.41 -29.35 -11.73
CA LEU A 5 8.01 -29.98 -12.90
C LEU A 5 9.28 -30.70 -12.42
N LYS A 6 9.38 -32.02 -12.62
CA LYS A 6 10.55 -32.84 -12.23
C LYS A 6 11.29 -33.35 -13.45
N ASP A 7 12.62 -33.24 -13.36
CA ASP A 7 13.76 -33.84 -14.08
C ASP A 7 13.59 -34.31 -15.53
N GLY A 8 14.59 -33.94 -16.34
CA GLY A 8 14.75 -34.25 -17.76
C GLY A 8 14.67 -35.73 -18.14
N ALA A 9 13.46 -36.25 -18.20
CA ALA A 9 13.07 -37.40 -19.00
C ALA A 9 11.69 -37.12 -19.60
N ARG A 10 11.67 -36.49 -20.78
CA ARG A 10 10.51 -36.29 -21.67
C ARG A 10 9.17 -36.10 -20.92
N LEU A 11 8.84 -34.86 -20.59
CA LEU A 11 7.50 -34.48 -20.14
C LEU A 11 6.46 -34.93 -21.18
N ARG A 12 5.69 -35.97 -20.83
CA ARG A 12 4.56 -36.47 -21.63
C ARG A 12 3.62 -35.28 -21.91
N ARG A 13 3.16 -35.18 -23.17
CA ARG A 13 2.29 -34.18 -23.84
C ARG A 13 0.97 -33.74 -23.14
N LYS A 14 0.81 -33.89 -21.82
CA LYS A 14 -0.39 -33.49 -21.04
C LYS A 14 -0.04 -32.79 -19.71
N ALA A 15 0.83 -31.77 -19.74
CA ALA A 15 1.05 -30.93 -18.55
C ALA A 15 -0.13 -29.95 -18.35
N SER A 16 -0.63 -29.85 -17.11
CA SER A 16 -1.65 -28.88 -16.73
C SER A 16 -1.09 -27.45 -16.85
N PRO A 17 -1.87 -26.44 -17.30
CA PRO A 17 -1.37 -25.07 -17.45
C PRO A 17 -0.77 -24.55 -16.14
N LEU A 18 0.40 -23.92 -16.18
CA LEU A 18 0.91 -23.22 -15.01
C LEU A 18 0.04 -21.99 -14.79
N PHE A 19 -0.12 -21.59 -13.54
CA PHE A 19 -0.80 -20.36 -13.19
C PHE A 19 0.23 -19.51 -12.47
N ASP A 20 0.34 -18.23 -12.85
CA ASP A 20 1.13 -17.29 -12.07
C ASP A 20 0.49 -17.05 -10.69
N PHE A 21 1.15 -16.23 -9.88
CA PHE A 21 0.67 -15.88 -8.54
C PHE A 21 -0.74 -15.25 -8.54
N PHE A 22 -1.15 -14.67 -9.66
CA PHE A 22 -2.42 -13.97 -9.86
C PHE A 22 -3.45 -14.80 -10.61
N GLY A 23 -3.13 -16.06 -10.95
CA GLY A 23 -4.02 -16.96 -11.68
C GLY A 23 -3.99 -16.79 -13.19
N SER A 24 -3.03 -16.05 -13.76
CA SER A 24 -2.85 -15.94 -15.20
C SER A 24 -2.28 -17.25 -15.74
N ARG A 25 -2.87 -17.77 -16.83
CA ARG A 25 -2.42 -19.03 -17.43
C ARG A 25 -1.10 -18.84 -18.16
N VAL A 26 -0.09 -19.60 -17.75
CA VAL A 26 1.23 -19.68 -18.38
C VAL A 26 1.40 -21.08 -18.97
N SER A 27 1.76 -21.15 -20.25
CA SER A 27 2.01 -22.43 -20.93
C SER A 27 3.28 -23.08 -20.38
N SER A 28 3.17 -24.29 -19.81
CA SER A 28 4.33 -25.02 -19.29
C SER A 28 5.34 -25.38 -20.39
N ALA A 29 4.86 -25.70 -21.60
CA ALA A 29 5.70 -26.02 -22.74
C ALA A 29 6.52 -24.80 -23.21
N ALA A 30 5.88 -23.62 -23.25
CA ALA A 30 6.57 -22.38 -23.61
C ALA A 30 7.62 -21.99 -22.56
N VAL A 31 7.35 -22.27 -21.27
CA VAL A 31 8.29 -22.04 -20.17
C VAL A 31 9.53 -22.93 -20.29
N GLU A 32 9.33 -24.20 -20.63
CA GLU A 32 10.42 -25.17 -20.79
C GLU A 32 11.29 -24.85 -22.01
N GLU A 33 10.67 -24.63 -23.17
CA GLU A 33 11.36 -24.28 -24.42
C GLU A 33 12.20 -23.01 -24.26
N GLY A 34 11.64 -21.95 -23.68
CA GLY A 34 12.37 -20.69 -23.52
C GLY A 34 13.50 -20.74 -22.48
N LEU A 35 13.45 -21.59 -21.45
CA LEU A 35 14.60 -21.80 -20.57
C LEU A 35 15.72 -22.57 -21.27
N CYS A 36 15.37 -23.57 -22.08
CA CYS A 36 16.31 -24.30 -22.91
C CYS A 36 17.01 -23.37 -23.93
N ASP A 37 16.25 -22.48 -24.59
CA ASP A 37 16.78 -21.48 -25.54
C ASP A 37 17.74 -20.47 -24.88
N LEU A 38 17.58 -20.23 -23.57
CA LEU A 38 18.49 -19.40 -22.78
C LEU A 38 19.75 -20.15 -22.33
N GLY A 39 19.92 -21.41 -22.74
CA GLY A 39 21.11 -22.23 -22.49
C GLY A 39 21.09 -22.95 -21.14
N LEU A 40 19.91 -23.13 -20.52
CA LEU A 40 19.73 -23.98 -19.35
C LEU A 40 19.40 -25.41 -19.76
N GLY A 41 20.41 -26.28 -19.81
CA GLY A 41 20.24 -27.70 -20.19
C GLY A 41 19.66 -28.60 -19.09
N SER A 42 19.67 -28.16 -17.83
CA SER A 42 19.08 -28.87 -16.70
C SER A 42 18.58 -27.84 -15.68
N PHE A 43 17.30 -27.92 -15.31
CA PHE A 43 16.69 -27.06 -14.30
C PHE A 43 15.46 -27.74 -13.68
N SER A 44 15.03 -27.29 -12.51
CA SER A 44 13.67 -27.54 -12.01
C SER A 44 13.00 -26.22 -11.64
N LEU A 45 11.72 -26.09 -11.98
CA LEU A 45 10.93 -24.89 -11.71
C LEU A 45 9.75 -25.27 -10.82
N SER A 46 9.62 -24.55 -9.70
CA SER A 46 8.49 -24.66 -8.78
C SER A 46 7.77 -23.33 -8.69
N VAL A 47 6.44 -23.38 -8.61
CA VAL A 47 5.60 -22.20 -8.35
C VAL A 47 5.01 -22.36 -6.96
N THR A 48 5.29 -21.40 -6.09
CA THR A 48 4.86 -21.37 -4.68
C THR A 48 4.13 -20.07 -4.36
N ASP A 49 3.48 -20.01 -3.20
CA ASP A 49 2.83 -18.80 -2.70
C ASP A 49 3.84 -17.67 -2.38
N GLN A 50 5.15 -17.96 -2.38
CA GLN A 50 6.23 -16.99 -2.16
C GLN A 50 6.88 -16.53 -3.49
N GLY A 51 6.64 -17.25 -4.58
CA GLY A 51 7.13 -16.95 -5.92
C GLY A 51 7.65 -18.17 -6.68
N LEU A 52 8.56 -17.97 -7.63
CA LEU A 52 9.21 -19.02 -8.41
C LEU A 52 10.44 -19.54 -7.66
N GLY A 53 10.60 -20.85 -7.59
CA GLY A 53 11.86 -21.50 -7.23
C GLY A 53 12.48 -22.11 -8.47
N LEU A 54 13.58 -21.54 -8.96
CA LEU A 54 14.36 -22.05 -10.09
C LEU A 54 15.59 -22.77 -9.54
N ARG A 55 15.65 -24.09 -9.64
CA ARG A 55 16.83 -24.87 -9.28
C ARG A 55 17.68 -25.13 -10.52
N ILE A 56 18.97 -24.77 -10.48
CA ILE A 56 19.90 -24.94 -11.60
C ILE A 56 21.25 -25.51 -11.13
N PRO A 57 22.02 -26.18 -12.02
CA PRO A 57 23.38 -26.58 -11.72
C PRO A 57 24.27 -25.38 -11.42
N ARG A 58 25.19 -25.53 -10.45
CA ARG A 58 26.16 -24.47 -10.10
C ARG A 58 27.12 -24.09 -11.24
N ALA A 59 27.28 -24.95 -12.25
CA ALA A 59 28.09 -24.70 -13.44
C ALA A 59 27.44 -23.75 -14.46
N VAL A 60 26.18 -23.33 -14.24
CA VAL A 60 25.52 -22.31 -15.05
C VAL A 60 26.18 -20.96 -14.80
N SER A 61 26.60 -20.25 -15.86
CA SER A 61 27.18 -18.91 -15.71
C SER A 61 26.15 -17.92 -15.17
N TRP A 62 26.63 -16.92 -14.44
CA TRP A 62 25.77 -15.88 -13.88
C TRP A 62 24.95 -15.15 -14.95
N GLU A 63 25.46 -14.99 -16.19
CA GLU A 63 24.69 -14.36 -17.27
C GLU A 63 23.47 -15.21 -17.67
N LYS A 64 23.66 -16.53 -17.79
CA LYS A 64 22.59 -17.47 -18.16
C LYS A 64 21.52 -17.52 -17.06
N GLU A 65 21.94 -17.52 -15.80
CA GLU A 65 21.03 -17.42 -14.65
C GLU A 65 20.24 -16.10 -14.68
N ALA A 66 20.93 -14.96 -14.80
CA ALA A 66 20.30 -13.65 -14.82
C ALA A 66 19.29 -13.51 -15.98
N ARG A 67 19.63 -14.02 -17.16
CA ARG A 67 18.73 -14.08 -18.32
C ARG A 67 17.51 -14.96 -18.05
N ALA A 68 17.70 -16.14 -17.47
CA ALA A 68 16.62 -17.06 -17.13
C ALA A 68 15.66 -16.49 -16.08
N VAL A 69 16.19 -15.91 -15.00
CA VAL A 69 15.40 -15.24 -13.96
C VAL A 69 14.60 -14.07 -14.55
N THR A 70 15.23 -13.26 -15.39
CA THR A 70 14.58 -12.12 -16.05
C THR A 70 13.46 -12.58 -16.98
N TRP A 71 13.70 -13.63 -17.74
CA TRP A 71 12.74 -14.18 -18.66
C TRP A 71 11.54 -14.83 -17.94
N LEU A 72 11.79 -15.59 -16.87
CA LEU A 72 10.73 -16.15 -16.03
C LEU A 72 9.87 -15.08 -15.38
N LYS A 73 10.50 -14.00 -14.90
CA LYS A 73 9.81 -12.79 -14.46
C LYS A 73 8.99 -12.14 -15.59
N GLY A 74 9.42 -12.22 -16.84
CA GLY A 74 8.60 -11.85 -17.99
C GLY A 74 7.36 -12.73 -18.15
N MET A 75 7.50 -14.04 -17.95
CA MET A 75 6.45 -15.04 -18.19
C MET A 75 5.39 -15.13 -17.08
N PHE A 76 5.81 -14.99 -15.81
CA PHE A 76 4.96 -15.19 -14.63
C PHE A 76 4.63 -13.88 -13.89
N SER A 77 5.00 -12.74 -14.45
CA SER A 77 4.97 -11.38 -13.86
C SER A 77 6.28 -10.93 -13.21
N PRO A 78 6.74 -9.68 -13.48
CA PRO A 78 8.06 -9.20 -13.04
C PRO A 78 8.24 -9.12 -11.52
N MET A 79 7.16 -9.23 -10.77
CA MET A 79 7.10 -9.11 -9.32
C MET A 79 7.20 -10.43 -8.58
N VAL A 80 7.19 -11.53 -9.33
CA VAL A 80 7.35 -12.83 -8.73
C VAL A 80 8.82 -12.94 -8.29
N GLN A 81 9.03 -13.11 -6.98
CA GLN A 81 10.36 -13.43 -6.48
C GLN A 81 10.78 -14.74 -7.13
N CYS A 82 11.87 -14.73 -7.87
CA CYS A 82 12.48 -15.93 -8.40
C CYS A 82 13.68 -16.25 -7.53
N ARG A 83 13.53 -17.22 -6.63
CA ARG A 83 14.64 -17.74 -5.83
C ARG A 83 15.40 -18.74 -6.69
N VAL A 84 16.69 -18.53 -6.83
CA VAL A 84 17.58 -19.48 -7.50
C VAL A 84 18.19 -20.38 -6.44
N GLU A 85 18.01 -21.69 -6.59
CA GLU A 85 18.65 -22.70 -5.74
C GLU A 85 19.70 -23.46 -6.56
N TYR A 86 20.91 -23.59 -6.03
CA TYR A 86 21.93 -24.41 -6.68
C TYR A 86 21.90 -25.83 -6.14
N SER A 87 22.17 -26.80 -7.01
CA SER A 87 22.16 -28.22 -6.67
C SER A 87 23.28 -28.69 -5.71
N SER A 88 24.13 -27.80 -5.15
CA SER A 88 25.12 -28.12 -4.11
C SER A 88 25.49 -26.92 -3.20
N SER A 89 25.75 -27.22 -1.90
CA SER A 89 26.01 -26.27 -0.81
C SER A 89 27.47 -25.81 -0.71
N ILE A 90 27.73 -24.51 -0.90
CA ILE A 90 28.96 -23.81 -0.44
C ILE A 90 28.49 -22.46 0.13
N PRO A 91 29.10 -21.93 1.21
CA PRO A 91 28.55 -20.83 2.01
C PRO A 91 28.37 -19.51 1.23
N MET A 92 27.39 -18.71 1.64
CA MET A 92 27.18 -17.33 1.15
C MET A 92 28.34 -16.42 1.56
N ARG A 93 28.77 -15.55 0.64
CA ARG A 93 29.62 -14.38 0.96
C ARG A 93 28.85 -13.40 1.84
N GLU A 94 29.58 -12.74 2.74
CA GLU A 94 29.08 -11.82 3.76
C GLU A 94 28.30 -10.63 3.21
N VAL A 95 27.40 -10.10 4.03
CA VAL A 95 26.60 -8.90 3.76
C VAL A 95 27.46 -7.66 4.03
N LEU A 96 27.75 -6.87 2.99
CA LEU A 96 28.51 -5.62 3.07
C LEU A 96 27.63 -4.42 3.49
N ASP A 97 28.19 -3.53 4.32
CA ASP A 97 27.58 -2.25 4.72
C ASP A 97 27.58 -1.25 3.54
N LEU A 98 26.38 -0.96 3.03
CA LEU A 98 26.19 -0.09 1.86
C LEU A 98 26.55 1.38 2.11
N ARG A 99 26.74 1.81 3.36
CA ARG A 99 27.12 3.20 3.70
C ARG A 99 28.57 3.53 3.35
N GLN A 100 29.40 2.52 3.11
CA GLN A 100 30.83 2.68 2.78
C GLN A 100 31.10 2.73 1.27
N ARG A 101 30.07 2.66 0.41
CA ARG A 101 30.25 2.62 -1.05
C ARG A 101 30.43 4.01 -1.67
N GLN A 102 31.46 4.16 -2.50
CA GLN A 102 31.63 5.34 -3.35
C GLN A 102 30.67 5.28 -4.55
N VAL A 103 30.10 6.44 -4.92
CA VAL A 103 29.23 6.59 -6.11
C VAL A 103 29.95 7.42 -7.16
N LEU A 104 30.16 6.86 -8.35
CA LEU A 104 30.86 7.49 -9.48
C LEU A 104 29.86 7.88 -10.57
N THR A 105 30.11 8.94 -11.36
CA THR A 105 29.15 9.41 -12.37
C THR A 105 29.67 9.25 -13.80
N VAL A 106 28.85 8.68 -14.68
CA VAL A 106 29.09 8.62 -16.13
C VAL A 106 27.97 9.37 -16.85
N SER A 107 28.29 10.47 -17.51
CA SER A 107 27.37 11.26 -18.34
C SER A 107 27.38 10.78 -19.79
N LEU A 108 26.21 10.55 -20.39
CA LEU A 108 26.03 9.98 -21.72
C LEU A 108 25.24 10.92 -22.64
N VAL A 109 25.59 10.91 -23.93
CA VAL A 109 24.87 11.62 -24.99
C VAL A 109 24.92 10.86 -26.30
N GLU A 110 23.83 10.90 -27.06
CA GLU A 110 23.71 10.34 -28.40
C GLU A 110 23.77 11.48 -29.43
N VAL A 111 24.65 11.38 -30.42
CA VAL A 111 24.87 12.39 -31.45
C VAL A 111 24.73 11.82 -32.86
N PHE A 112 24.09 12.58 -33.74
CA PHE A 112 23.80 12.20 -35.12
C PHE A 112 24.68 13.02 -36.07
N GLY A 113 25.96 12.66 -36.13
CA GLY A 113 26.95 13.25 -37.04
C GLY A 113 27.88 14.31 -36.40
N PRO A 114 28.87 14.81 -37.14
CA PRO A 114 29.98 15.62 -36.61
C PRO A 114 29.58 16.97 -36.00
N ALA A 115 28.47 17.56 -36.46
CA ALA A 115 27.93 18.81 -35.91
C ALA A 115 27.33 18.59 -34.51
N GLY A 116 26.62 17.48 -34.30
CA GLY A 116 26.04 17.12 -33.01
C GLY A 116 27.10 16.85 -31.93
N LEU A 117 28.25 16.28 -32.32
CA LEU A 117 29.38 16.05 -31.41
C LEU A 117 29.94 17.35 -30.81
N ARG A 118 30.11 18.39 -31.64
CA ARG A 118 30.59 19.72 -31.20
C ARG A 118 29.62 20.39 -30.23
N GLN A 119 28.32 20.16 -30.41
CA GLN A 119 27.26 20.69 -29.54
C GLN A 119 27.13 19.89 -28.23
N ALA A 120 27.44 18.59 -28.24
CA ALA A 120 27.26 17.71 -27.10
C ALA A 120 28.39 17.77 -26.05
N LEU A 121 29.61 18.15 -26.46
CA LEU A 121 30.77 18.20 -25.57
C LEU A 121 30.63 19.22 -24.42
N PRO A 122 30.24 20.49 -24.66
CA PRO A 122 29.99 21.44 -23.57
C PRO A 122 28.89 20.96 -22.61
N LEU A 123 27.88 20.25 -23.13
CA LEU A 123 26.79 19.69 -22.34
C LEU A 123 27.27 18.57 -21.40
N LEU A 124 28.12 17.66 -21.88
CA LEU A 124 28.70 16.59 -21.06
C LEU A 124 29.60 17.14 -19.95
N VAL A 125 30.44 18.15 -20.26
CA VAL A 125 31.33 18.80 -19.29
C VAL A 125 30.52 19.53 -18.21
N SER A 126 29.48 20.25 -18.61
CA SER A 126 28.56 20.92 -17.69
C SER A 126 27.83 19.94 -16.76
N ARG A 127 27.42 18.76 -17.24
CA ARG A 127 26.74 17.73 -16.44
C ARG A 127 27.61 17.12 -15.35
N LEU A 128 28.93 17.10 -15.54
CA LEU A 128 29.89 16.66 -14.53
C LEU A 128 30.24 17.76 -13.52
N GLY A 129 29.58 18.93 -13.58
CA GLY A 129 29.85 20.06 -12.69
C GLY A 129 31.15 20.81 -13.01
N LEU A 130 31.71 20.64 -14.21
CA LEU A 130 32.97 21.25 -14.62
C LEU A 130 32.72 22.53 -15.43
N ALA A 131 33.59 23.53 -15.26
CA ALA A 131 33.50 24.79 -15.99
C ALA A 131 33.93 24.61 -17.47
N PRO A 132 33.17 25.13 -18.45
CA PRO A 132 33.55 25.07 -19.86
C PRO A 132 34.78 25.98 -20.09
N SER A 133 35.92 25.42 -20.48
CA SER A 133 37.08 26.20 -20.89
C SER A 133 36.91 26.72 -22.32
N ALA A 134 37.27 27.99 -22.55
CA ALA A 134 37.31 28.58 -23.88
C ALA A 134 38.41 27.89 -24.71
N GLY A 135 38.01 27.13 -25.76
CA GLY A 135 38.95 26.47 -26.68
C GLY A 135 38.66 25.01 -27.00
N LEU A 136 37.52 24.45 -26.62
CA LEU A 136 37.14 23.07 -26.97
C LEU A 136 36.83 22.94 -28.48
N SER A 137 37.78 22.41 -29.26
CA SER A 137 37.56 22.07 -30.67
C SER A 137 38.07 20.65 -30.96
N PRO A 138 37.18 19.67 -31.29
CA PRO A 138 37.64 18.33 -31.65
C PRO A 138 38.38 18.38 -32.99
N ARG A 139 39.60 17.84 -33.05
CA ARG A 139 40.25 17.54 -34.34
C ARG A 139 39.58 16.29 -34.94
N PRO A 140 38.98 16.36 -36.15
CA PRO A 140 38.23 15.25 -36.75
C PRO A 140 39.18 14.23 -37.41
N GLY A 141 40.11 13.66 -36.64
CA GLY A 141 41.20 12.85 -37.19
C GLY A 141 41.69 11.72 -36.29
N SER A 142 40.78 10.90 -35.76
CA SER A 142 41.00 9.48 -35.40
C SER A 142 39.76 8.97 -34.68
N PHE A 143 38.83 8.40 -35.44
CA PHE A 143 37.62 7.76 -34.89
C PHE A 143 37.99 6.31 -34.54
N LEU A 144 38.14 6.03 -33.25
CA LEU A 144 38.73 4.78 -32.77
C LEU A 144 37.68 3.70 -32.49
N SER A 145 38.02 2.46 -32.84
CA SER A 145 37.28 1.25 -32.48
C SER A 145 37.42 0.95 -30.98
N MET A 146 36.55 0.10 -30.40
CA MET A 146 36.47 -0.18 -28.95
C MET A 146 37.79 -0.60 -28.25
N ARG A 147 38.88 -0.89 -28.98
CA ARG A 147 40.14 -1.41 -28.44
C ARG A 147 41.27 -0.41 -28.17
N GLU A 148 41.18 0.85 -28.57
CA GLU A 148 42.28 1.82 -28.36
C GLU A 148 42.09 2.65 -27.09
N TRP A 149 42.27 1.96 -25.97
CA TRP A 149 42.27 2.52 -24.64
C TRP A 149 43.68 3.07 -24.33
N ARG A 150 43.97 4.34 -24.66
CA ARG A 150 44.91 5.26 -23.94
C ARG A 150 45.60 6.38 -24.75
N GLU A 151 45.58 6.43 -26.08
CA GLU A 151 46.34 7.47 -26.81
C GLU A 151 45.48 8.19 -27.84
N GLY A 152 45.12 9.47 -27.60
CA GLY A 152 44.50 10.24 -28.68
C GLY A 152 43.74 11.53 -28.39
N MET A 153 43.81 12.17 -27.21
CA MET A 153 43.48 13.61 -27.13
C MET A 153 44.41 14.34 -26.16
N ARG A 154 45.43 15.03 -26.69
CA ARG A 154 46.21 16.01 -25.93
C ARG A 154 45.40 17.30 -25.84
N TRP A 155 44.79 17.53 -24.68
CA TRP A 155 44.14 18.80 -24.33
C TRP A 155 45.18 19.70 -23.66
N SER A 156 45.30 20.95 -24.12
CA SER A 156 46.19 21.94 -23.49
C SER A 156 45.77 22.18 -22.04
N GLN A 157 46.76 22.18 -21.15
CA GLN A 157 46.64 22.33 -19.71
C GLN A 157 45.65 23.45 -19.31
N VAL A 158 44.72 23.11 -18.42
CA VAL A 158 44.15 24.07 -17.48
C VAL A 158 44.91 23.87 -16.16
N GLN A 159 45.38 24.97 -15.58
CA GLN A 159 46.08 25.02 -14.30
C GLN A 159 45.17 24.58 -13.14
N SER A 160 45.82 24.00 -12.13
CA SER A 160 45.36 23.64 -10.77
C SER A 160 44.29 22.55 -10.60
N GLY A 161 44.71 21.45 -9.98
CA GLY A 161 44.04 20.89 -8.80
C GLY A 161 42.83 19.97 -8.96
N ASP A 162 41.94 20.19 -9.93
CA ASP A 162 40.64 19.50 -9.95
C ASP A 162 40.45 18.56 -11.17
N ALA A 163 39.70 17.48 -10.94
CA ALA A 163 39.60 16.28 -11.78
C ALA A 163 39.36 16.55 -13.29
N LYS A 164 40.20 15.99 -14.16
CA LYS A 164 40.03 16.05 -15.62
C LYS A 164 38.94 15.06 -16.08
N PRO A 165 37.97 15.47 -16.91
CA PRO A 165 36.98 14.54 -17.46
C PRO A 165 37.64 13.62 -18.49
N CYS A 166 37.43 12.32 -18.32
CA CYS A 166 37.71 11.28 -19.30
C CYS A 166 36.49 11.05 -20.19
N PHE A 167 36.69 10.54 -21.40
CA PHE A 167 35.62 10.28 -22.37
C PHE A 167 35.75 8.88 -22.98
N LEU A 168 34.60 8.27 -23.26
CA LEU A 168 34.49 7.02 -24.01
C LEU A 168 33.47 7.25 -25.13
N SER A 169 33.86 7.07 -26.39
CA SER A 169 32.95 7.19 -27.52
C SER A 169 32.92 5.93 -28.36
N TRP A 170 31.75 5.56 -28.85
CA TRP A 170 31.59 4.43 -29.76
C TRP A 170 30.46 4.70 -30.74
N GLN A 171 30.52 4.01 -31.88
CA GLN A 171 29.44 4.05 -32.84
C GLN A 171 28.47 2.90 -32.56
N ARG A 172 27.20 3.23 -32.38
CA ARG A 172 26.12 2.25 -32.42
C ARG A 172 25.78 1.97 -33.89
N PRO A 173 26.09 0.78 -34.44
CA PRO A 173 25.75 0.46 -35.82
C PRO A 173 24.23 0.49 -36.01
N GLY A 174 23.80 0.97 -37.18
CA GLY A 174 22.42 0.85 -37.58
C GLY A 174 22.05 -0.61 -37.86
N GLY A 175 20.80 -0.98 -37.59
CA GLY A 175 20.31 -2.34 -37.82
C GLY A 175 19.39 -2.43 -39.05
N ALA A 176 19.40 -3.56 -39.75
CA ALA A 176 18.49 -3.87 -40.87
C ALA A 176 16.98 -3.78 -40.52
N LYS A 177 16.65 -3.70 -39.22
CA LYS A 177 15.29 -3.50 -38.66
C LYS A 177 15.03 -2.08 -38.14
N GLY A 178 15.72 -1.07 -38.67
CA GLY A 178 15.36 0.35 -38.46
C GLY A 178 15.96 1.05 -37.24
N VAL A 179 17.10 0.60 -36.71
CA VAL A 179 17.87 1.41 -35.74
C VAL A 179 18.80 2.32 -36.55
N ARG A 180 18.65 3.64 -36.44
CA ARG A 180 19.57 4.60 -37.07
C ARG A 180 20.94 4.52 -36.39
N SER A 181 22.00 4.52 -37.19
CA SER A 181 23.36 4.64 -36.71
C SER A 181 23.51 5.93 -35.89
N ALA A 182 24.11 5.83 -34.71
CA ALA A 182 24.32 6.97 -33.84
C ALA A 182 25.69 6.87 -33.18
N TRP A 183 26.27 8.02 -32.87
CA TRP A 183 27.50 8.10 -32.09
C TRP A 183 27.13 8.31 -30.63
N LEU A 184 27.63 7.47 -29.75
CA LEU A 184 27.44 7.61 -28.31
C LEU A 184 28.73 8.11 -27.70
N VAL A 185 28.61 9.10 -26.82
CA VAL A 185 29.74 9.69 -26.09
C VAL A 185 29.40 9.66 -24.61
N ALA A 186 30.28 9.06 -23.82
CA ALA A 186 30.26 9.04 -22.37
C ALA A 186 31.39 9.92 -21.82
N ALA A 187 31.17 10.54 -20.66
CA ALA A 187 32.14 11.35 -19.95
C ALA A 187 32.09 11.05 -18.44
N SER A 188 33.22 11.09 -17.75
CA SER A 188 33.31 10.89 -16.30
C SER A 188 34.53 11.62 -15.75
N SER A 189 34.46 12.15 -14.52
CA SER A 189 35.65 12.61 -13.78
C SER A 189 36.48 11.44 -13.20
N HIS A 190 35.97 10.22 -13.33
CA HIS A 190 36.50 8.97 -12.77
C HIS A 190 36.74 7.96 -13.89
N PRO A 191 37.99 7.70 -14.31
CA PRO A 191 38.33 6.72 -15.35
C PRO A 191 37.72 5.34 -15.11
N GLU A 192 37.73 4.87 -13.86
CA GLU A 192 37.21 3.57 -13.44
C GLU A 192 35.71 3.38 -13.74
N ALA A 193 34.94 4.47 -13.82
CA ALA A 193 33.52 4.41 -14.18
C ALA A 193 33.30 4.21 -15.68
N LEU A 194 34.22 4.71 -16.53
CA LEU A 194 34.19 4.47 -17.98
C LEU A 194 34.71 3.08 -18.32
N ASP A 195 35.67 2.57 -17.55
CA ASP A 195 36.17 1.20 -17.70
C ASP A 195 35.09 0.19 -17.42
N TRP A 196 34.33 0.42 -16.34
CA TRP A 196 33.14 -0.35 -16.08
C TRP A 196 32.18 -0.34 -17.28
N LEU A 197 31.90 0.83 -17.87
CA LEU A 197 30.99 0.93 -19.00
C LEU A 197 31.52 0.19 -20.24
N ALA A 198 32.81 0.29 -20.54
CA ALA A 198 33.46 -0.40 -21.65
C ALA A 198 33.33 -1.93 -21.50
N HIS A 199 33.70 -2.48 -20.34
CA HIS A 199 33.59 -3.92 -20.07
C HIS A 199 32.14 -4.40 -20.15
N GLN A 200 31.17 -3.59 -19.67
CA GLN A 200 29.75 -3.92 -19.81
C GLN A 200 29.28 -3.94 -21.29
N LEU A 201 29.81 -3.07 -22.15
CA LEU A 201 29.47 -3.05 -23.59
C LEU A 201 30.06 -4.27 -24.33
N GLU A 202 31.22 -4.73 -23.89
CA GLU A 202 31.93 -5.90 -24.44
C GLU A 202 31.38 -7.23 -23.90
N GLY A 203 30.69 -7.20 -22.76
CA GLY A 203 30.13 -8.39 -22.12
C GLY A 203 31.17 -9.15 -21.28
N GLU A 204 32.21 -8.46 -20.82
CA GLU A 204 33.27 -9.03 -19.99
C GLU A 204 32.92 -8.93 -18.49
N PRO A 205 33.31 -9.92 -17.66
CA PRO A 205 33.15 -9.85 -16.21
C PRO A 205 34.03 -8.75 -15.61
N ILE A 206 33.46 -7.89 -14.77
CA ILE A 206 34.17 -6.75 -14.17
C ILE A 206 34.82 -7.13 -12.84
N PRO A 207 36.09 -6.75 -12.61
CA PRO A 207 36.71 -6.77 -11.30
C PRO A 207 36.47 -5.44 -10.56
N SER A 208 35.31 -5.24 -9.91
CA SER A 208 35.23 -4.27 -8.80
C SER A 208 33.98 -4.48 -7.94
N GLU A 209 34.20 -4.96 -6.71
CA GLU A 209 33.15 -5.17 -5.71
C GLU A 209 32.85 -3.88 -4.90
N HIS A 210 33.38 -2.72 -5.30
CA HIS A 210 33.55 -1.57 -4.39
C HIS A 210 32.94 -0.21 -4.82
N CYS A 211 32.40 -0.06 -6.04
CA CYS A 211 31.86 1.24 -6.50
C CYS A 211 30.44 1.12 -7.11
N ASP A 212 29.51 1.97 -6.69
CA ASP A 212 28.21 2.16 -7.35
C ASP A 212 28.37 3.20 -8.48
N ILE A 213 27.75 3.02 -9.65
CA ILE A 213 27.88 3.97 -10.78
C ILE A 213 26.52 4.63 -11.07
N LEU A 214 26.51 5.95 -11.21
CA LEU A 214 25.38 6.76 -11.64
C LEU A 214 25.54 7.09 -13.13
N LEU A 215 24.66 6.56 -13.97
CA LEU A 215 24.61 6.83 -15.39
C LEU A 215 23.67 8.02 -15.64
N ASP A 216 24.24 9.18 -15.92
CA ASP A 216 23.53 10.39 -16.34
C ASP A 216 23.37 10.44 -17.86
N GLY A 217 22.26 10.97 -18.36
CA GLY A 217 21.99 11.12 -19.80
C GLY A 217 21.46 9.88 -20.54
N LEU A 218 21.18 8.78 -19.82
CA LEU A 218 20.37 7.67 -20.35
C LEU A 218 18.88 7.98 -20.15
N GLU A 219 18.20 8.46 -21.18
CA GLU A 219 16.74 8.58 -21.05
C GLU A 219 16.03 7.22 -21.10
N TRP A 220 15.11 7.10 -20.12
CA TRP A 220 14.11 6.09 -19.73
C TRP A 220 13.68 4.96 -20.68
N GLY A 221 13.98 5.02 -21.98
CA GLY A 221 13.66 3.96 -22.93
C GLY A 221 14.60 2.76 -22.85
N VAL A 222 15.84 2.94 -22.43
CA VAL A 222 16.88 1.89 -22.56
C VAL A 222 16.89 0.95 -21.35
N ALA A 223 16.57 1.46 -20.16
CA ALA A 223 16.35 0.74 -18.93
C ALA A 223 14.85 0.75 -18.57
N ARG A 224 14.25 -0.34 -18.08
CA ARG A 224 12.92 -0.26 -17.45
C ARG A 224 13.00 0.48 -16.07
N ARG A 225 13.37 1.79 -16.05
CA ARG A 225 13.42 2.86 -14.97
C ARG A 225 14.59 2.78 -13.96
N PRO A 226 15.12 3.84 -13.26
CA PRO A 226 14.66 5.23 -12.99
C PRO A 226 15.58 6.38 -13.43
N CYS A 227 15.04 7.59 -13.63
CA CYS A 227 15.81 8.82 -13.43
C CYS A 227 15.11 9.88 -12.60
N ILE A 228 15.86 10.55 -11.73
CA ILE A 228 15.50 11.82 -11.07
C ILE A 228 15.30 12.85 -12.18
N ALA A 229 14.09 13.39 -12.32
CA ALA A 229 13.85 14.51 -13.22
C ALA A 229 14.53 15.76 -12.64
N ALA A 230 15.61 16.22 -13.27
CA ALA A 230 16.12 17.57 -13.08
C ALA A 230 15.13 18.60 -13.65
N GLN A 231 15.14 19.82 -13.11
CA GLN A 231 14.28 20.93 -13.55
C GLN A 231 14.34 21.11 -15.07
N ALA A 232 13.17 21.36 -15.67
CA ALA A 232 13.08 21.74 -17.07
C ALA A 232 13.89 23.03 -17.29
N LEU A 233 14.96 22.95 -18.06
CA LEU A 233 15.56 24.12 -18.68
C LEU A 233 14.49 24.73 -19.60
N SER A 234 14.18 26.01 -19.39
CA SER A 234 13.20 26.75 -20.19
C SER A 234 13.59 26.70 -21.68
N GLY A 235 12.65 26.31 -22.54
CA GLY A 235 12.79 26.48 -24.00
C GLY A 235 12.81 25.20 -24.85
N PHE A 236 12.74 23.99 -24.28
CA PHE A 236 12.69 22.75 -25.05
C PHE A 236 11.32 22.06 -24.99
N ASP A 237 10.58 22.09 -26.10
CA ASP A 237 9.39 21.24 -26.35
C ASP A 237 9.86 19.83 -26.74
N LEU A 238 9.94 18.88 -25.80
CA LEU A 238 10.40 17.52 -26.10
C LEU A 238 9.26 16.48 -26.00
N PRO A 239 8.34 16.35 -26.97
CA PRO A 239 7.22 15.41 -26.89
C PRO A 239 7.63 13.93 -26.98
N VAL A 240 6.80 13.00 -26.51
CA VAL A 240 6.91 11.57 -26.91
C VAL A 240 6.64 11.48 -28.42
N THR A 241 7.59 10.96 -29.19
CA THR A 241 7.48 10.84 -30.66
C THR A 241 7.06 9.44 -31.08
N ALA A 242 6.35 9.35 -32.21
CA ALA A 242 6.00 8.07 -32.84
C ALA A 242 6.88 7.85 -34.07
N ASP A 243 7.66 6.77 -34.05
CA ASP A 243 8.38 6.24 -35.20
C ASP A 243 7.37 5.65 -36.18
N GLN A 244 7.10 6.38 -37.27
CA GLN A 244 6.07 6.03 -38.26
C GLN A 244 6.41 4.75 -39.03
N GLU A 245 7.70 4.40 -39.15
CA GLU A 245 8.14 3.18 -39.84
C GLU A 245 7.89 1.92 -38.99
N ARG A 246 7.89 2.06 -37.66
CA ARG A 246 7.59 0.96 -36.71
C ARG A 246 6.12 0.91 -36.30
N CYS A 247 5.39 2.01 -36.39
CA CYS A 247 4.02 2.10 -35.90
C CYS A 247 3.03 1.32 -36.78
N LYS A 248 2.57 0.16 -36.30
CA LYS A 248 1.49 -0.62 -36.95
C LYS A 248 0.07 -0.09 -36.67
N LYS A 249 -0.07 1.11 -36.09
CA LYS A 249 -1.36 1.75 -35.74
C LYS A 249 -2.32 0.84 -34.95
N CYS A 250 -1.78 0.04 -34.02
CA CYS A 250 -2.55 -0.93 -33.20
C CYS A 250 -3.45 -0.29 -32.12
N GLY A 251 -3.37 1.03 -31.94
CA GLY A 251 -4.17 1.81 -30.97
C GLY A 251 -3.93 1.47 -29.50
N LEU A 252 -2.90 0.69 -29.16
CA LEU A 252 -2.65 0.26 -27.79
C LEU A 252 -2.17 1.41 -26.88
N CYS A 253 -1.25 2.24 -27.39
CA CYS A 253 -0.73 3.42 -26.69
C CYS A 253 -1.82 4.40 -26.23
N VAL A 254 -2.93 4.48 -26.95
CA VAL A 254 -4.09 5.30 -26.63
C VAL A 254 -4.93 4.67 -25.54
N ARG A 255 -5.16 3.36 -25.65
CA ARG A 255 -5.97 2.58 -24.69
C ARG A 255 -5.33 2.49 -23.32
N VAL A 256 -4.01 2.61 -23.23
CA VAL A 256 -3.25 2.61 -21.98
C VAL A 256 -2.84 4.02 -21.51
N CYS A 257 -3.14 5.08 -22.28
CA CYS A 257 -2.75 6.44 -21.92
C CYS A 257 -3.58 6.93 -20.73
N PRO A 258 -2.99 7.05 -19.52
CA PRO A 258 -3.75 7.37 -18.30
C PRO A 258 -4.37 8.78 -18.33
N VAL A 259 -3.74 9.68 -19.08
CA VAL A 259 -4.13 11.09 -19.25
C VAL A 259 -4.92 11.32 -20.55
N GLN A 260 -5.17 10.28 -21.34
CA GLN A 260 -5.93 10.31 -22.59
C GLN A 260 -5.49 11.36 -23.61
N CYS A 261 -4.23 11.82 -23.52
CA CYS A 261 -3.68 12.89 -24.33
C CYS A 261 -3.37 12.48 -25.78
N LEU A 262 -3.47 11.19 -26.11
CA LEU A 262 -3.15 10.64 -27.43
C LEU A 262 -4.41 10.30 -28.23
N ASP A 263 -4.38 10.55 -29.54
CA ASP A 263 -5.38 10.14 -30.53
C ASP A 263 -5.12 8.73 -31.08
N LYS A 264 -6.03 8.17 -31.89
CA LYS A 264 -5.93 6.80 -32.45
C LYS A 264 -4.65 6.54 -33.26
N GLY A 265 -4.00 7.57 -33.80
CA GLY A 265 -2.72 7.49 -34.51
C GLY A 265 -1.50 7.57 -33.59
N GLY A 266 -1.71 7.83 -32.29
CA GLY A 266 -0.67 8.05 -31.30
C GLY A 266 -0.16 9.49 -31.25
N ALA A 267 -0.75 10.43 -32.00
CA ALA A 267 -0.39 11.84 -31.93
C ALA A 267 -1.06 12.51 -30.71
N PHE A 268 -0.54 13.65 -30.28
CA PHE A 268 -1.15 14.43 -29.20
C PHE A 268 -2.44 15.10 -29.69
N LYS A 269 -3.52 14.98 -28.90
CA LYS A 269 -4.77 15.70 -29.15
C LYS A 269 -4.65 17.21 -28.92
N ASP A 270 -3.76 17.62 -28.00
CA ASP A 270 -3.56 19.01 -27.57
C ASP A 270 -2.08 19.25 -27.23
N LYS A 271 -1.50 20.34 -27.72
CA LYS A 271 -0.11 20.74 -27.47
C LYS A 271 0.13 21.09 -26.00
N ALA A 272 -0.84 21.64 -25.28
CA ALA A 272 -0.71 21.90 -23.83
C ALA A 272 -0.62 20.59 -23.01
N ALA A 273 -1.07 19.47 -23.59
CA ALA A 273 -1.02 18.16 -22.97
C ALA A 273 0.37 17.49 -23.04
N VAL A 274 1.29 18.05 -23.83
CA VAL A 274 2.66 17.54 -24.00
C VAL A 274 3.39 17.45 -22.66
N GLY A 275 3.25 18.48 -21.82
CA GLY A 275 3.83 18.50 -20.48
C GLY A 275 3.31 17.41 -19.54
N ARG A 276 2.10 16.87 -19.77
CA ARG A 276 1.52 15.76 -18.97
C ARG A 276 2.08 14.41 -19.41
N CYS A 277 2.20 14.19 -20.73
CA CYS A 277 2.68 12.94 -21.28
C CYS A 277 4.17 12.70 -21.02
N LEU A 278 4.97 13.77 -21.10
CA LEU A 278 6.39 13.78 -20.75
C LEU A 278 6.71 13.30 -19.34
N ARG A 279 5.73 13.29 -18.43
CA ARG A 279 5.94 12.86 -17.03
C ARG A 279 5.45 11.43 -16.76
N CYS A 280 4.61 10.87 -17.64
CA CYS A 280 3.88 9.62 -17.39
C CYS A 280 4.44 8.37 -18.10
N PHE A 281 4.98 8.50 -19.33
CA PHE A 281 5.61 7.47 -20.17
C PHE A 281 4.90 6.11 -20.42
N ASP A 282 3.72 5.81 -19.87
CA ASP A 282 3.12 4.47 -20.00
C ASP A 282 2.81 4.04 -21.45
N CYS A 283 2.51 4.99 -22.32
CA CYS A 283 2.25 4.71 -23.74
C CYS A 283 3.50 4.24 -24.51
N VAL A 284 4.70 4.61 -24.03
CA VAL A 284 5.99 4.13 -24.53
C VAL A 284 6.16 2.66 -24.15
N GLU A 285 5.92 2.35 -22.87
CA GLU A 285 6.07 1.00 -22.32
C GLU A 285 5.08 0.00 -22.89
N ALA A 286 3.85 0.43 -23.16
CA ALA A 286 2.81 -0.41 -23.71
C ALA A 286 2.93 -0.62 -25.23
N CYS A 287 3.93 -0.05 -25.92
CA CYS A 287 4.05 -0.16 -27.37
C CYS A 287 4.79 -1.46 -27.79
N PRO A 288 4.11 -2.48 -28.34
CA PRO A 288 4.75 -3.76 -28.68
C PRO A 288 5.71 -3.67 -29.86
N GLN A 289 5.63 -2.58 -30.64
CA GLN A 289 6.54 -2.30 -31.75
C GLN A 289 7.71 -1.39 -31.35
N ASP A 290 7.76 -0.94 -30.09
CA ASP A 290 8.76 0.05 -29.64
C ASP A 290 8.76 1.29 -30.57
N ALA A 291 7.57 1.62 -31.07
CA ALA A 291 7.32 2.72 -32.01
C ALA A 291 7.08 4.05 -31.29
N ARG A 292 6.74 4.03 -30.00
CA ARG A 292 6.66 5.21 -29.15
C ARG A 292 8.02 5.40 -28.49
N ARG A 293 8.63 6.58 -28.64
CA ARG A 293 9.96 6.89 -28.08
C ARG A 293 9.93 8.14 -27.21
N PRO A 294 10.62 8.15 -26.05
CA PRO A 294 10.97 9.39 -25.38
C PRO A 294 11.95 10.20 -26.25
N VAL A 295 12.06 11.50 -26.03
CA VAL A 295 13.08 12.34 -26.68
C VAL A 295 14.23 12.54 -25.70
N TYR A 296 15.34 11.84 -25.95
CA TYR A 296 16.56 11.85 -25.14
C TYR A 296 17.00 13.27 -24.74
N GLY A 297 17.19 13.52 -23.46
CA GLY A 297 17.29 14.86 -22.87
C GLY A 297 18.10 14.88 -21.57
N ALA A 298 18.50 16.09 -21.18
CA ALA A 298 19.57 16.36 -20.19
C ALA A 298 19.19 16.27 -18.72
N SER A 299 18.06 15.63 -18.38
CA SER A 299 17.43 15.78 -17.07
C SER A 299 17.21 14.45 -16.34
N SER A 300 18.04 13.42 -16.62
CA SER A 300 17.75 12.06 -16.19
C SER A 300 19.02 11.22 -15.89
N ALA A 301 19.19 10.73 -14.64
CA ALA A 301 20.26 9.79 -14.24
C ALA A 301 19.78 8.50 -13.48
N THR A 302 20.37 7.33 -13.78
CA THR A 302 20.06 5.99 -13.19
C THR A 302 21.29 5.35 -12.55
N LEU A 303 21.17 4.70 -11.38
CA LEU A 303 22.24 3.84 -10.85
C LEU A 303 22.40 2.53 -11.65
N SER A 304 23.63 2.16 -11.99
CA SER A 304 24.02 0.96 -12.73
C SER A 304 23.48 -0.34 -12.13
N ARG A 305 23.43 -0.45 -10.80
CA ARG A 305 22.84 -1.60 -10.09
C ARG A 305 21.34 -1.80 -10.39
N ALA A 306 20.59 -0.73 -10.66
CA ALA A 306 19.19 -0.81 -11.08
C ALA A 306 19.04 -1.41 -12.49
N LEU A 307 20.16 -1.59 -13.20
CA LEU A 307 20.25 -2.07 -14.56
C LEU A 307 20.85 -3.49 -14.69
N LEU A 308 21.49 -4.02 -13.63
CA LEU A 308 22.16 -5.33 -13.61
C LEU A 308 21.22 -6.52 -13.93
N HIS A 309 19.92 -6.40 -13.63
CA HIS A 309 18.92 -7.43 -13.92
C HIS A 309 18.10 -7.16 -15.20
N ARG A 310 18.58 -6.30 -16.11
CA ARG A 310 17.77 -5.75 -17.22
C ARG A 310 18.51 -5.73 -18.56
N PRO A 311 18.75 -6.88 -19.22
CA PRO A 311 19.67 -7.04 -20.37
C PRO A 311 19.38 -6.17 -21.62
N GLY A 312 18.23 -5.50 -21.68
CA GLY A 312 17.85 -4.64 -22.81
C GLY A 312 18.66 -3.35 -22.94
N TRP A 313 19.23 -2.82 -21.85
CA TRP A 313 19.85 -1.48 -21.89
C TRP A 313 21.23 -1.49 -22.55
N LEU A 314 22.12 -2.41 -22.14
CA LEU A 314 23.45 -2.60 -22.76
C LEU A 314 23.34 -3.06 -24.20
N SER A 315 22.40 -3.97 -24.49
CA SER A 315 22.15 -4.43 -25.85
C SER A 315 21.84 -3.27 -26.79
N ARG A 316 21.02 -2.31 -26.34
CA ARG A 316 20.68 -1.09 -27.10
C ARG A 316 21.87 -0.14 -27.25
N LEU A 317 22.72 0.05 -26.23
CA LEU A 317 23.94 0.86 -26.36
C LEU A 317 24.96 0.22 -27.30
N ALA A 318 25.07 -1.10 -27.31
CA ALA A 318 25.95 -1.86 -28.18
C ALA A 318 25.41 -2.05 -29.62
N GLY A 319 24.22 -1.52 -29.94
CA GLY A 319 23.60 -1.66 -31.27
C GLY A 319 23.11 -3.08 -31.58
N LYS A 320 23.06 -3.95 -30.57
CA LYS A 320 22.48 -5.28 -30.68
C LYS A 320 20.95 -5.12 -30.67
N PRO A 321 20.19 -5.87 -31.48
CA PRO A 321 18.74 -5.90 -31.34
C PRO A 321 18.43 -6.24 -29.88
N GLY A 322 17.71 -5.34 -29.19
CA GLY A 322 17.16 -5.64 -27.87
C GLY A 322 16.44 -6.99 -27.95
N PRO A 323 16.41 -7.79 -26.87
CA PRO A 323 16.10 -9.22 -26.91
C PRO A 323 14.93 -9.51 -27.86
N ALA A 324 15.23 -10.25 -28.93
CA ALA A 324 14.27 -10.68 -29.93
C ALA A 324 13.48 -11.89 -29.40
N SER A 325 12.55 -11.65 -28.49
CA SER A 325 11.54 -12.62 -28.07
C SER A 325 10.40 -11.81 -27.45
N PRO A 326 9.12 -12.16 -27.67
CA PRO A 326 8.02 -11.21 -27.57
C PRO A 326 8.06 -10.58 -26.18
N LEU A 327 8.13 -9.24 -26.13
CA LEU A 327 7.76 -8.53 -24.92
C LEU A 327 6.41 -9.14 -24.50
N PRO A 328 6.27 -9.69 -23.29
CA PRO A 328 4.94 -10.05 -22.84
C PRO A 328 4.15 -8.74 -22.96
N PHE A 329 3.06 -8.83 -23.74
CA PHE A 329 2.03 -7.81 -23.79
C PHE A 329 1.83 -7.28 -22.36
N PRO A 330 1.61 -5.97 -22.14
CA PRO A 330 1.33 -5.48 -20.79
C PRO A 330 0.29 -6.43 -20.16
N PRO A 331 0.48 -6.84 -18.88
CA PRO A 331 -0.37 -7.84 -18.24
C PRO A 331 -1.82 -7.64 -18.64
N SER A 332 -2.55 -8.73 -18.91
CA SER A 332 -3.83 -8.61 -19.62
C SER A 332 -4.80 -7.62 -18.93
N TYR A 333 -4.69 -7.43 -17.62
CA TYR A 333 -5.45 -6.45 -16.84
C TYR A 333 -5.13 -4.97 -17.12
N LEU A 334 -3.95 -4.67 -17.65
CA LEU A 334 -3.61 -3.35 -18.19
C LEU A 334 -4.20 -3.10 -19.58
N LEU A 335 -4.81 -4.11 -20.21
CA LEU A 335 -5.55 -3.97 -21.46
C LEU A 335 -7.06 -3.85 -21.18
N PRO A 336 -7.80 -3.04 -21.95
CA PRO A 336 -9.26 -3.10 -21.95
C PRO A 336 -9.76 -4.51 -22.30
N LYS A 337 -10.87 -4.95 -21.72
CA LYS A 337 -11.50 -6.22 -22.14
C LYS A 337 -12.00 -6.11 -23.59
N PRO A 338 -11.83 -7.17 -24.40
CA PRO A 338 -12.43 -7.23 -25.73
C PRO A 338 -13.97 -7.35 -25.63
N GLY A 339 -14.70 -6.57 -26.44
CA GLY A 339 -16.17 -6.59 -26.51
C GLY A 339 -16.82 -5.23 -26.23
N PRO A 340 -18.16 -5.12 -26.38
CA PRO A 340 -18.89 -3.90 -26.06
C PRO A 340 -18.78 -3.57 -24.57
N GLU A 341 -18.74 -2.28 -24.22
CA GLU A 341 -18.76 -1.84 -22.81
C GLU A 341 -20.04 -2.34 -22.15
N ARG A 342 -19.88 -3.23 -21.16
CA ARG A 342 -20.95 -3.74 -20.31
C ARG A 342 -20.74 -3.20 -18.90
N ARG A 343 -21.83 -3.14 -18.12
CA ARG A 343 -21.70 -2.85 -16.68
C ARG A 343 -20.70 -3.84 -16.06
N PRO A 344 -19.73 -3.36 -15.27
CA PRO A 344 -18.71 -4.23 -14.69
C PRO A 344 -19.36 -5.20 -13.72
N ARG A 345 -19.10 -6.50 -13.94
CA ARG A 345 -19.54 -7.57 -13.07
C ARG A 345 -18.60 -7.70 -11.89
N TRP A 346 -17.28 -7.73 -12.12
CA TRP A 346 -16.28 -7.87 -11.07
C TRP A 346 -15.40 -6.63 -11.00
N VAL A 347 -15.41 -5.94 -9.86
CA VAL A 347 -14.52 -4.80 -9.59
C VAL A 347 -13.71 -5.10 -8.35
N LEU A 348 -12.40 -4.89 -8.44
CA LEU A 348 -11.47 -5.00 -7.32
C LEU A 348 -11.02 -3.60 -6.91
N GLY A 349 -11.26 -3.20 -5.68
CA GLY A 349 -10.70 -2.01 -5.06
C GLY A 349 -9.45 -2.35 -4.23
N LEU A 350 -8.42 -1.51 -4.30
CA LEU A 350 -7.12 -1.72 -3.68
C LEU A 350 -6.69 -0.48 -2.89
N ALA A 351 -6.26 -0.72 -1.64
CA ALA A 351 -5.53 0.24 -0.81
C ALA A 351 -4.05 -0.14 -0.85
N VAL A 352 -3.25 0.51 -1.70
CA VAL A 352 -1.84 0.12 -1.96
C VAL A 352 -0.88 1.29 -2.22
N THR A 353 -1.40 2.50 -2.45
CA THR A 353 -0.56 3.72 -2.51
C THR A 353 -0.14 4.22 -1.12
N THR A 354 -0.66 3.61 -0.07
CA THR A 354 -0.41 3.99 1.32
C THR A 354 0.85 3.31 1.83
N LEU A 355 1.53 3.92 2.81
CA LEU A 355 2.72 3.33 3.44
C LEU A 355 2.36 2.23 4.44
N GLN A 356 1.09 2.13 4.84
CA GLN A 356 0.57 1.19 5.82
C GLN A 356 -0.86 0.78 5.44
N GLU A 357 -1.37 -0.26 6.10
CA GLU A 357 -2.77 -0.68 6.05
C GLU A 357 -3.27 -1.08 4.65
N HIS A 358 -2.44 -1.83 3.93
CA HIS A 358 -2.80 -2.37 2.63
C HIS A 358 -4.03 -3.28 2.74
N ALA A 359 -4.95 -3.17 1.78
CA ALA A 359 -6.22 -3.90 1.80
C ALA A 359 -6.79 -4.07 0.40
N ALA A 360 -7.76 -5.00 0.29
CA ALA A 360 -8.52 -5.23 -0.92
C ALA A 360 -10.02 -5.34 -0.64
N ALA A 361 -10.83 -4.92 -1.61
CA ALA A 361 -12.29 -5.05 -1.60
C ALA A 361 -12.79 -5.57 -2.94
N LEU A 362 -13.66 -6.56 -2.92
CA LEU A 362 -14.24 -7.18 -4.11
C LEU A 362 -15.72 -6.87 -4.21
N PHE A 363 -16.13 -6.44 -5.41
CA PHE A 363 -17.50 -6.11 -5.75
C PHE A 363 -17.99 -7.03 -6.87
N LYS A 364 -19.25 -7.45 -6.76
CA LYS A 364 -19.94 -8.28 -7.74
C LYS A 364 -21.27 -7.68 -8.12
N ASP A 365 -21.48 -7.46 -9.41
CA ASP A 365 -22.69 -6.86 -9.97
C ASP A 365 -23.02 -5.53 -9.27
N GLY A 366 -21.97 -4.73 -9.02
CA GLY A 366 -22.00 -3.47 -8.30
C GLY A 366 -22.05 -3.57 -6.77
N LYS A 367 -22.39 -4.73 -6.19
CA LYS A 367 -22.55 -4.87 -4.73
C LYS A 367 -21.22 -5.22 -4.06
N LEU A 368 -20.95 -4.60 -2.91
CA LEU A 368 -19.83 -5.00 -2.05
C LEU A 368 -20.02 -6.45 -1.61
N GLU A 369 -19.08 -7.32 -1.96
CA GLU A 369 -19.15 -8.75 -1.64
C GLU A 369 -18.25 -9.12 -0.46
N SER A 370 -17.01 -8.65 -0.46
CA SER A 370 -16.03 -8.96 0.60
C SER A 370 -14.88 -7.95 0.60
N ALA A 371 -14.22 -7.79 1.73
CA ALA A 371 -13.06 -6.92 1.90
C ALA A 371 -12.20 -7.41 3.06
N VAL A 372 -10.89 -7.27 2.96
CA VAL A 372 -9.96 -7.73 3.98
C VAL A 372 -8.64 -6.95 3.93
N GLU A 373 -8.06 -6.73 5.10
CA GLU A 373 -6.76 -6.07 5.29
C GLU A 373 -5.62 -7.09 5.18
N GLU A 374 -4.51 -6.72 4.55
CA GLU A 374 -3.35 -7.60 4.36
C GLU A 374 -2.71 -8.00 5.70
N GLU A 375 -2.76 -7.12 6.71
CA GLU A 375 -2.25 -7.43 8.05
C GLU A 375 -2.88 -8.69 8.66
N ARG A 376 -4.12 -9.02 8.27
CA ARG A 376 -4.81 -10.23 8.75
C ARG A 376 -4.11 -11.50 8.27
N TYR A 377 -3.49 -11.47 7.08
CA TYR A 377 -2.77 -12.59 6.48
C TYR A 377 -1.27 -12.54 6.75
N SER A 378 -0.64 -11.38 6.57
CA SER A 378 0.80 -11.22 6.80
C SER A 378 1.19 -11.34 8.28
N ARG A 379 0.19 -11.21 9.18
CA ARG A 379 0.35 -11.16 10.64
C ARG A 379 1.25 -10.00 11.10
N SER A 380 1.54 -9.06 10.21
CA SER A 380 2.29 -7.83 10.45
C SER A 380 1.30 -6.68 10.59
N ARG A 381 1.22 -6.08 11.78
CA ARG A 381 0.28 -5.00 12.07
C ARG A 381 0.67 -3.73 11.33
N HIS A 382 -0.33 -3.02 10.80
CA HIS A 382 -0.20 -1.89 9.90
C HIS A 382 0.57 -2.23 8.63
N HIS A 383 0.44 -3.47 8.12
CA HIS A 383 1.16 -3.94 6.94
C HIS A 383 1.05 -2.94 5.78
N GLY A 384 2.19 -2.43 5.35
CA GLY A 384 2.34 -1.74 4.08
C GLY A 384 3.55 -2.28 3.36
N TRP A 385 3.44 -2.37 2.04
CA TRP A 385 4.58 -2.77 1.23
C TRP A 385 5.57 -1.61 1.11
N HIS A 386 6.85 -1.92 1.30
CA HIS A 386 7.97 -1.01 1.10
C HIS A 386 8.94 -1.59 0.08
N ALA A 387 9.60 -0.72 -0.68
CA ALA A 387 10.65 -1.14 -1.58
C ALA A 387 11.77 -1.89 -0.81
N PRO A 388 12.24 -3.06 -1.31
CA PRO A 388 13.34 -3.78 -0.68
C PRO A 388 14.57 -2.90 -0.46
N GLY A 389 15.11 -2.92 0.76
CA GLY A 389 16.26 -2.09 1.15
C GLY A 389 15.98 -0.60 1.32
N ARG A 390 14.73 -0.15 1.17
CA ARG A 390 14.32 1.27 1.28
C ARG A 390 13.06 1.42 2.14
N PRO A 391 13.17 1.27 3.48
CA PRO A 391 12.04 1.46 4.39
C PRO A 391 11.38 2.83 4.20
N GLY A 392 10.05 2.88 4.32
CA GLY A 392 9.29 4.11 4.12
C GLY A 392 9.12 4.54 2.66
N VAL A 393 9.79 3.91 1.69
CA VAL A 393 9.61 4.19 0.26
C VAL A 393 8.55 3.25 -0.33
N GLY A 394 7.39 3.81 -0.66
CA GLY A 394 6.27 3.08 -1.27
C GLY A 394 5.91 3.60 -2.67
N PHE A 395 4.88 2.99 -3.27
CA PHE A 395 4.42 3.27 -4.64
C PHE A 395 3.93 4.72 -4.87
N ALA A 396 3.40 5.37 -3.83
CA ALA A 396 3.04 6.79 -3.90
C ALA A 396 4.22 7.76 -3.88
N MET A 397 5.43 7.30 -3.53
CA MET A 397 6.62 8.14 -3.45
C MET A 397 7.64 7.87 -4.55
N ASP A 398 7.81 6.60 -4.95
CA ASP A 398 8.78 6.21 -5.94
C ASP A 398 8.11 5.90 -7.29
N PRO A 399 8.38 6.69 -8.35
CA PRO A 399 7.79 6.50 -9.67
C PRO A 399 8.24 5.21 -10.38
N THR A 400 9.21 4.48 -9.82
CA THR A 400 9.77 3.25 -10.39
C THR A 400 9.02 2.00 -10.04
N ILE A 401 8.23 2.08 -8.96
CA ILE A 401 7.53 0.93 -8.42
C ILE A 401 6.31 0.66 -9.29
N CYS A 402 6.17 -0.58 -9.75
CA CYS A 402 4.97 -1.00 -10.45
C CYS A 402 3.82 -1.20 -9.44
N VAL A 403 2.60 -0.87 -9.84
CA VAL A 403 1.44 -0.92 -8.92
C VAL A 403 1.26 -2.31 -8.37
N GLU A 404 1.59 -3.31 -9.17
CA GLU A 404 1.35 -4.68 -8.81
C GLU A 404 2.34 -5.15 -7.73
N GLU A 405 3.54 -4.55 -7.64
CA GLU A 405 4.54 -4.91 -6.62
C GLU A 405 3.97 -4.68 -5.22
N THR A 406 3.01 -3.76 -5.12
CA THR A 406 2.32 -3.36 -3.90
C THR A 406 1.03 -4.11 -3.64
N PHE A 407 0.65 -5.07 -4.49
CA PHE A 407 -0.59 -5.81 -4.30
C PHE A 407 -0.60 -6.60 -2.98
N PRO A 408 -1.70 -6.52 -2.19
CA PRO A 408 -1.83 -7.21 -0.92
C PRO A 408 -2.14 -8.69 -1.20
N ARG A 409 -1.08 -9.49 -1.27
CA ARG A 409 -1.12 -10.85 -1.80
C ARG A 409 -2.03 -11.78 -1.02
N GLY A 410 -1.97 -11.75 0.31
CA GLY A 410 -2.82 -12.55 1.18
C GLY A 410 -4.29 -12.18 1.05
N ALA A 411 -4.60 -10.88 1.02
CA ALA A 411 -5.93 -10.35 0.82
C ALA A 411 -6.49 -10.76 -0.54
N LEU A 412 -5.72 -10.60 -1.62
CA LEU A 412 -6.13 -11.01 -2.96
C LEU A 412 -6.41 -12.51 -3.05
N ALA A 413 -5.51 -13.35 -2.53
CA ALA A 413 -5.72 -14.79 -2.49
C ALA A 413 -6.98 -15.17 -1.69
N GLY A 414 -7.21 -14.50 -0.55
CA GLY A 414 -8.37 -14.68 0.30
C GLY A 414 -9.69 -14.27 -0.36
N LEU A 415 -9.68 -13.22 -1.19
CA LEU A 415 -10.88 -12.75 -1.89
C LEU A 415 -11.15 -13.51 -3.19
N LEU A 416 -10.13 -13.72 -4.03
CA LEU A 416 -10.30 -14.30 -5.37
C LEU A 416 -10.32 -15.83 -5.36
N GLY A 417 -9.50 -16.46 -4.52
CA GLY A 417 -9.32 -17.91 -4.47
C GLY A 417 -10.60 -18.70 -4.22
N PRO A 418 -11.40 -18.39 -3.18
CA PRO A 418 -12.68 -19.06 -2.91
C PRO A 418 -13.69 -18.95 -4.06
N ARG A 419 -13.54 -17.94 -4.92
CA ARG A 419 -14.41 -17.65 -6.07
C ARG A 419 -13.85 -18.20 -7.38
N LYS A 420 -12.66 -18.80 -7.36
CA LYS A 420 -11.94 -19.29 -8.54
C LYS A 420 -11.75 -18.19 -9.60
N LEU A 421 -11.47 -16.96 -9.15
CA LEU A 421 -11.18 -15.81 -10.00
C LEU A 421 -9.66 -15.58 -10.07
N SER A 422 -9.20 -15.08 -11.20
CA SER A 422 -7.89 -14.46 -11.40
C SER A 422 -8.08 -12.96 -11.68
N LEU A 423 -6.98 -12.21 -11.83
CA LEU A 423 -7.07 -10.81 -12.25
C LEU A 423 -7.66 -10.65 -13.67
N ASP A 424 -7.56 -11.68 -14.52
CA ASP A 424 -8.05 -11.63 -15.90
C ASP A 424 -9.59 -11.59 -15.96
N GLU A 425 -10.30 -12.18 -15.00
CA GLU A 425 -11.75 -12.13 -14.93
C GLU A 425 -12.29 -10.78 -14.42
N LEU A 426 -11.45 -9.93 -13.80
CA LEU A 426 -11.89 -8.64 -13.27
C LEU A 426 -12.17 -7.64 -14.39
N ASP A 427 -13.31 -6.94 -14.33
CA ASP A 427 -13.65 -5.91 -15.31
C ASP A 427 -12.88 -4.61 -15.04
N LEU A 428 -12.69 -4.27 -13.76
CA LEU A 428 -11.95 -3.08 -13.33
C LEU A 428 -11.11 -3.39 -12.07
N ILE A 429 -9.95 -2.74 -11.99
CA ILE A 429 -9.09 -2.72 -10.80
C ILE A 429 -8.94 -1.24 -10.39
N ALA A 430 -9.63 -0.85 -9.34
CA ALA A 430 -9.57 0.49 -8.78
C ALA A 430 -8.47 0.55 -7.70
N VAL A 431 -7.57 1.52 -7.81
CA VAL A 431 -6.44 1.73 -6.91
C VAL A 431 -6.62 3.07 -6.23
N ASN A 432 -6.53 3.11 -4.91
CA ASN A 432 -6.56 4.35 -4.16
C ASN A 432 -5.31 5.19 -4.45
N GLY A 433 -5.43 6.51 -4.44
CA GLY A 433 -4.32 7.44 -4.62
C GLY A 433 -3.77 7.53 -6.05
N ILE A 434 -3.02 8.60 -6.28
CA ILE A 434 -2.35 8.89 -7.53
C ILE A 434 -0.88 8.45 -7.44
N PRO A 435 -0.42 7.51 -8.29
CA PRO A 435 0.97 7.07 -8.33
C PRO A 435 1.98 8.23 -8.42
N ALA A 436 3.15 8.06 -7.80
CA ALA A 436 4.20 9.08 -7.75
C ALA A 436 4.54 9.68 -9.13
N ARG A 437 4.58 8.82 -10.16
CA ARG A 437 4.88 9.20 -11.55
C ARG A 437 3.87 10.16 -12.16
N TYR A 438 2.63 10.20 -11.67
CA TYR A 438 1.59 11.11 -12.16
C TYR A 438 1.36 12.31 -11.25
N ARG A 439 1.74 12.24 -9.96
CA ARG A 439 1.50 13.28 -8.95
C ARG A 439 2.02 14.66 -9.38
N ARG A 440 3.21 14.73 -9.99
CA ARG A 440 3.81 15.97 -10.52
C ARG A 440 3.07 16.58 -11.71
N ALA A 441 2.27 15.80 -12.45
CA ALA A 441 1.48 16.32 -13.56
C ALA A 441 0.28 17.15 -13.08
N PHE A 442 -0.12 16.98 -11.81
CA PHE A 442 -1.32 17.58 -11.22
C PHE A 442 -1.03 18.52 -10.05
N SER A 443 0.24 18.60 -9.63
CA SER A 443 0.70 19.53 -8.59
C SER A 443 0.33 21.01 -8.82
N PRO A 444 0.20 21.53 -10.06
CA PRO A 444 -0.22 22.91 -10.31
C PRO A 444 -1.73 23.17 -10.23
N LEU A 445 -2.58 22.16 -10.02
CA LEU A 445 -4.03 22.35 -9.99
C LEU A 445 -4.47 23.09 -8.72
N ASP A 446 -5.41 24.03 -8.87
CA ASP A 446 -5.97 24.79 -7.75
C ASP A 446 -6.59 23.89 -6.68
N ALA A 447 -6.54 24.36 -5.43
CA ALA A 447 -7.36 23.80 -4.35
C ALA A 447 -8.83 24.01 -4.74
N LYS A 448 -9.64 22.95 -4.75
CA LYS A 448 -11.01 22.82 -5.32
C LYS A 448 -11.12 22.35 -6.78
N ALA A 449 -10.04 22.28 -7.55
CA ALA A 449 -10.10 21.62 -8.85
C ALA A 449 -10.46 20.14 -8.67
N GLU A 450 -11.31 19.59 -9.54
CA GLU A 450 -11.58 18.15 -9.56
C GLU A 450 -10.25 17.41 -9.81
N LEU A 451 -9.85 16.56 -8.86
CA LEU A 451 -8.65 15.76 -9.00
C LEU A 451 -8.86 14.76 -10.14
N PRO A 452 -7.93 14.70 -11.11
CA PRO A 452 -8.14 13.89 -12.31
C PRO A 452 -8.08 12.41 -11.98
N LEU A 453 -9.13 11.70 -12.38
CA LEU A 453 -9.18 10.25 -12.40
C LEU A 453 -8.26 9.74 -13.52
N LEU A 454 -7.41 8.76 -13.22
CA LEU A 454 -6.51 8.18 -14.21
C LEU A 454 -6.97 6.77 -14.57
N LYS A 455 -7.16 6.51 -15.86
CA LYS A 455 -7.56 5.19 -16.34
C LYS A 455 -6.56 4.66 -17.36
N ALA A 456 -5.92 3.55 -17.04
CA ALA A 456 -5.03 2.81 -17.93
C ALA A 456 -5.57 1.39 -18.12
N GLY A 457 -6.17 1.11 -19.28
CA GLY A 457 -6.86 -0.17 -19.51
C GLY A 457 -8.01 -0.41 -18.53
N ARG A 458 -7.93 -1.48 -17.74
CA ARG A 458 -8.89 -1.77 -16.66
C ARG A 458 -8.50 -1.17 -15.31
N VAL A 459 -7.30 -0.61 -15.18
CA VAL A 459 -6.84 -0.01 -13.93
C VAL A 459 -7.33 1.44 -13.87
N VAL A 460 -7.95 1.81 -12.75
CA VAL A 460 -8.42 3.17 -12.47
C VAL A 460 -7.78 3.64 -11.16
N TYR A 461 -7.02 4.73 -11.20
CA TYR A 461 -6.50 5.37 -10.00
C TYR A 461 -7.45 6.47 -9.55
N ILE A 462 -7.83 6.43 -8.27
CA ILE A 462 -8.84 7.30 -7.70
C ILE A 462 -8.22 8.06 -6.54
N PRO A 463 -8.30 9.41 -6.50
CA PRO A 463 -7.67 10.20 -5.46
C PRO A 463 -7.95 9.71 -4.03
N HIS A 464 -6.95 9.78 -3.16
CA HIS A 464 -6.93 9.19 -1.83
C HIS A 464 -8.08 9.68 -0.94
N HIS A 465 -8.23 11.01 -0.78
CA HIS A 465 -9.34 11.52 0.03
C HIS A 465 -10.70 11.35 -0.64
N LEU A 466 -10.76 11.27 -1.98
CA LEU A 466 -11.99 10.87 -2.67
C LEU A 466 -12.34 9.42 -2.36
N CYS A 467 -11.37 8.51 -2.25
CA CYS A 467 -11.61 7.15 -1.80
C CYS A 467 -12.14 7.14 -0.36
N HIS A 468 -11.53 7.89 0.57
CA HIS A 468 -12.05 8.04 1.93
C HIS A 468 -13.51 8.54 1.91
N ALA A 469 -13.79 9.60 1.16
CA ALA A 469 -15.12 10.20 1.05
C ALA A 469 -16.14 9.24 0.45
N ALA A 470 -15.80 8.54 -0.63
CA ALA A 470 -16.63 7.56 -1.31
C ALA A 470 -16.93 6.36 -0.40
N SER A 471 -15.93 5.89 0.36
CA SER A 471 -16.10 4.78 1.31
C SER A 471 -17.17 5.11 2.36
N ALA A 472 -17.22 6.37 2.82
CA ALA A 472 -18.19 6.81 3.82
C ALA A 472 -19.55 7.15 3.20
N PHE A 473 -19.59 8.05 2.23
CA PHE A 473 -20.84 8.58 1.67
C PHE A 473 -21.65 7.51 0.96
N ARG A 474 -21.03 6.74 0.05
CA ARG A 474 -21.74 5.74 -0.78
C ARG A 474 -22.25 4.56 0.04
N MET A 475 -21.69 4.36 1.23
CA MET A 475 -22.08 3.32 2.19
C MET A 475 -22.96 3.81 3.35
N SER A 476 -23.24 5.11 3.41
CA SER A 476 -24.04 5.72 4.48
C SER A 476 -25.56 5.52 4.29
N GLY A 477 -25.99 5.28 3.06
CA GLY A 477 -27.40 5.32 2.64
C GLY A 477 -28.01 6.73 2.56
N LEU A 478 -27.21 7.78 2.65
CA LEU A 478 -27.64 9.16 2.49
C LEU A 478 -27.64 9.56 1.02
N SER A 479 -28.61 10.39 0.62
CA SER A 479 -28.66 11.03 -0.70
C SER A 479 -27.93 12.38 -0.73
N LYS A 480 -27.78 13.01 0.44
CA LYS A 480 -27.12 14.29 0.64
C LYS A 480 -26.39 14.29 1.98
N ALA A 481 -25.11 14.66 1.97
CA ALA A 481 -24.31 14.76 3.20
C ALA A 481 -23.11 15.70 3.02
N TRP A 482 -22.71 16.34 4.11
CA TRP A 482 -21.32 16.80 4.26
C TRP A 482 -20.43 15.59 4.52
N ILE A 483 -19.24 15.60 3.93
CA ILE A 483 -18.29 14.49 4.05
C ILE A 483 -16.96 15.09 4.48
N LEU A 484 -16.48 14.69 5.65
CA LEU A 484 -15.16 15.04 6.15
C LEU A 484 -14.20 13.86 5.90
N THR A 485 -12.98 14.15 5.48
CA THR A 485 -11.89 13.19 5.46
C THR A 485 -10.66 13.82 6.10
N VAL A 486 -10.06 13.16 7.10
CA VAL A 486 -8.88 13.68 7.80
C VAL A 486 -7.92 12.54 8.05
N ASP A 487 -6.73 12.67 7.50
CA ASP A 487 -5.75 11.60 7.44
C ASP A 487 -4.32 12.12 7.67
N GLY A 488 -3.35 11.21 7.77
CA GLY A 488 -1.95 11.59 7.88
C GLY A 488 -1.50 12.38 6.64
N ARG A 489 -1.68 11.79 5.46
CA ARG A 489 -1.32 12.37 4.17
C ARG A 489 -1.97 11.61 3.00
N GLY A 490 -2.57 12.35 2.07
CA GLY A 490 -3.08 11.85 0.79
C GLY A 490 -2.21 12.22 -0.41
N ASP A 491 -2.84 12.52 -1.54
CA ASP A 491 -2.18 12.84 -2.82
C ASP A 491 -1.66 14.28 -2.89
N ARG A 492 -2.36 15.22 -2.30
CA ARG A 492 -1.88 16.60 -2.09
C ARG A 492 -2.37 17.20 -0.79
N GLU A 493 -3.26 16.52 -0.08
CA GLU A 493 -4.05 17.01 1.03
C GLU A 493 -3.90 16.10 2.25
N THR A 494 -4.11 16.64 3.45
CA THR A 494 -4.18 15.89 4.72
C THR A 494 -5.57 15.92 5.33
N ALA A 495 -6.41 16.86 4.89
CA ALA A 495 -7.83 16.88 5.17
C ALA A 495 -8.60 17.45 3.99
N ALA A 496 -9.85 17.01 3.81
CA ALA A 496 -10.76 17.57 2.82
C ALA A 496 -12.21 17.51 3.29
N VAL A 497 -12.98 18.51 2.89
CA VAL A 497 -14.43 18.56 3.06
C VAL A 497 -15.06 18.46 1.69
N PHE A 498 -16.03 17.56 1.54
CA PHE A 498 -16.81 17.38 0.33
C PHE A 498 -18.30 17.56 0.61
N HIS A 499 -19.04 17.89 -0.44
CA HIS A 499 -20.49 17.80 -0.46
C HIS A 499 -20.90 16.63 -1.35
N GLY A 500 -21.54 15.63 -0.74
CA GLY A 500 -22.14 14.51 -1.45
C GLY A 500 -23.59 14.84 -1.79
N GLN A 501 -23.94 14.79 -3.07
CA GLN A 501 -25.32 14.95 -3.53
C GLN A 501 -25.59 14.03 -4.72
N GLY A 502 -26.59 13.19 -4.58
CA GLY A 502 -26.90 12.25 -5.65
C GLY A 502 -25.78 11.21 -5.79
N GLU A 503 -25.16 11.14 -6.97
CA GLU A 503 -24.00 10.26 -7.24
C GLU A 503 -22.66 11.02 -7.21
N LYS A 504 -22.72 12.35 -7.00
CA LYS A 504 -21.57 13.24 -7.07
C LYS A 504 -21.00 13.48 -5.68
N ILE A 505 -19.68 13.50 -5.59
CA ILE A 505 -18.91 13.93 -4.43
C ILE A 505 -18.05 15.10 -4.90
N GLN A 506 -18.32 16.30 -4.41
CA GLN A 506 -17.65 17.52 -4.86
C GLN A 506 -16.77 18.10 -3.76
N PRO A 507 -15.49 18.43 -4.02
CA PRO A 507 -14.63 19.06 -3.03
C PRO A 507 -15.13 20.47 -2.72
N VAL A 508 -15.12 20.84 -1.44
CA VAL A 508 -15.51 22.17 -0.92
C VAL A 508 -14.27 22.91 -0.41
N SER A 509 -13.45 22.23 0.38
CA SER A 509 -12.20 22.76 0.93
C SER A 509 -11.19 21.63 1.16
N GLU A 510 -9.91 21.97 1.07
CA GLU A 510 -8.80 21.03 1.26
C GLU A 510 -7.72 21.69 2.12
N LEU A 511 -7.10 20.92 3.00
CA LEU A 511 -5.88 21.28 3.70
C LEU A 511 -4.71 20.60 2.96
N LEU A 512 -3.87 21.39 2.29
CA LEU A 512 -2.75 20.85 1.52
C LEU A 512 -1.65 20.27 2.43
N SER A 513 -1.10 19.14 2.01
CA SER A 513 0.02 18.42 2.60
C SER A 513 1.33 19.14 2.29
N LEU A 514 1.58 20.23 3.01
CA LEU A 514 2.92 20.82 3.16
C LEU A 514 3.70 20.04 4.22
N THR A 515 5.02 20.25 4.31
CA THR A 515 5.96 19.43 5.09
C THR A 515 5.57 19.22 6.55
N ASP A 516 4.88 20.19 7.16
CA ASP A 516 4.50 20.23 8.58
C ASP A 516 2.96 20.28 8.79
N ARG A 517 2.16 20.37 7.73
CA ARG A 517 0.71 20.62 7.80
C ARG A 517 -0.13 19.35 7.78
N SER A 518 -0.17 18.65 8.91
CA SER A 518 -1.04 17.48 9.10
C SER A 518 -1.67 17.44 10.48
N ILE A 519 -3.00 17.39 10.54
CA ILE A 519 -3.75 17.20 11.80
C ILE A 519 -3.39 15.84 12.42
N GLY A 520 -3.30 14.79 11.60
CA GLY A 520 -2.85 13.47 12.03
C GLY A 520 -1.39 13.49 12.50
N GLY A 521 -0.53 14.22 11.79
CA GLY A 521 0.89 14.38 12.14
C GLY A 521 1.11 15.05 13.50
N VAL A 522 0.38 16.13 13.83
CA VAL A 522 0.43 16.74 15.17
C VAL A 522 0.05 15.72 16.25
N TYR A 523 -1.03 14.97 16.03
CA TYR A 523 -1.48 13.96 16.98
C TYR A 523 -0.44 12.83 17.16
N GLU A 524 0.18 12.39 16.07
CA GLU A 524 1.24 11.38 16.08
C GLU A 524 2.50 11.88 16.79
N THR A 525 2.95 13.11 16.54
CA THR A 525 4.12 13.71 17.20
C THR A 525 3.93 13.75 18.72
N VAL A 526 2.79 14.25 19.20
CA VAL A 526 2.51 14.24 20.66
C VAL A 526 2.38 12.81 21.20
N THR A 527 1.84 11.88 20.41
CA THR A 527 1.77 10.45 20.80
C THR A 527 3.15 9.84 21.00
N ARG A 528 4.10 10.14 20.09
CA ARG A 528 5.50 9.72 20.21
C ARG A 528 6.18 10.37 21.40
N LEU A 529 5.99 11.68 21.60
CA LEU A 529 6.54 12.43 22.73
C LEU A 529 6.09 11.83 24.07
N LEU A 530 4.83 11.41 24.17
CA LEU A 530 4.29 10.73 25.35
C LEU A 530 4.72 9.25 25.46
N GLY A 531 5.64 8.76 24.63
CA GLY A 531 6.23 7.42 24.75
C GLY A 531 5.30 6.27 24.36
N PHE A 532 4.27 6.52 23.54
CA PHE A 532 3.35 5.48 23.06
C PHE A 532 3.68 4.96 21.64
N GLY A 533 4.73 5.50 21.00
CA GLY A 533 5.17 5.13 19.66
C GLY A 533 4.21 5.58 18.54
N ALA A 534 4.50 5.16 17.30
CA ALA A 534 3.79 5.62 16.10
C ALA A 534 2.31 5.15 15.99
N HIS A 535 1.89 4.19 16.82
CA HIS A 535 0.54 3.59 16.77
C HIS A 535 -0.21 3.69 18.11
N GLY A 536 0.23 4.61 18.97
CA GLY A 536 -0.26 4.86 20.32
C GLY A 536 -1.46 5.79 20.44
N GLN A 537 -2.01 6.28 19.32
CA GLN A 537 -3.02 7.36 19.31
C GLN A 537 -4.27 6.98 20.11
N GLY A 538 -4.68 5.70 20.05
CA GLY A 538 -5.79 5.19 20.84
C GLY A 538 -5.54 5.10 22.35
N SER A 539 -4.26 5.09 22.78
CA SER A 539 -3.87 5.21 24.19
C SER A 539 -3.90 6.68 24.63
N VAL A 540 -3.40 7.60 23.80
CA VAL A 540 -3.47 9.06 24.07
C VAL A 540 -4.91 9.54 24.15
N MET A 541 -5.78 9.10 23.23
CA MET A 541 -7.22 9.40 23.27
C MET A 541 -7.87 8.95 24.58
N ALA A 542 -7.50 7.78 25.11
CA ALA A 542 -8.00 7.30 26.38
C ALA A 542 -7.39 8.05 27.58
N LEU A 543 -6.10 8.42 27.49
CA LEU A 543 -5.40 9.20 28.50
C LEU A 543 -6.01 10.60 28.67
N ALA A 544 -6.51 11.18 27.58
CA ALA A 544 -7.15 12.49 27.57
C ALA A 544 -8.36 12.61 28.52
N SER A 545 -9.02 11.51 28.88
CA SER A 545 -10.14 11.51 29.85
C SER A 545 -9.69 11.62 31.32
N PHE A 546 -8.39 11.46 31.60
CA PHE A 546 -7.81 11.64 32.95
C PHE A 546 -7.24 13.06 33.17
N GLY A 547 -7.10 13.82 32.08
CA GLY A 547 -6.51 15.15 32.06
C GLY A 547 -7.52 16.29 32.12
N LYS A 548 -7.02 17.51 32.29
CA LYS A 548 -7.72 18.76 31.99
C LYS A 548 -6.89 19.53 30.96
N PRO A 549 -7.50 20.14 29.93
CA PRO A 549 -6.77 21.00 29.01
C PRO A 549 -6.08 22.14 29.76
N GLY A 550 -4.78 22.31 29.55
CA GLY A 550 -3.96 23.31 30.25
C GLY A 550 -2.64 23.66 29.55
N HIS A 551 -2.28 22.93 28.49
CA HIS A 551 -1.12 23.22 27.65
C HIS A 551 -1.57 23.91 26.35
N ASP A 552 -0.81 24.89 25.87
CA ASP A 552 -1.11 25.59 24.62
C ASP A 552 -0.73 24.75 23.39
N LEU A 553 -1.61 23.82 23.01
CA LEU A 553 -1.52 23.11 21.74
C LEU A 553 -2.24 23.82 20.60
N LYS A 554 -2.98 24.91 20.87
CA LYS A 554 -3.68 25.70 19.83
C LYS A 554 -2.69 26.41 18.91
N ARG A 555 -1.50 26.74 19.41
CA ARG A 555 -0.39 27.22 18.58
C ARG A 555 -0.09 26.28 17.41
N PHE A 556 -0.08 24.96 17.64
CA PHE A 556 0.26 23.94 16.64
C PHE A 556 -0.96 23.38 15.90
N LEU A 557 -2.12 23.39 16.56
CA LEU A 557 -3.35 22.79 16.08
C LEU A 557 -4.53 23.72 16.38
N SER A 558 -4.72 24.68 15.49
CA SER A 558 -5.91 25.53 15.42
C SER A 558 -6.35 25.70 13.97
N TRP A 559 -7.60 26.06 13.72
CA TRP A 559 -8.04 26.36 12.36
C TRP A 559 -7.85 27.86 12.07
N PRO A 560 -7.18 28.25 10.97
CA PRO A 560 -6.58 27.44 9.89
C PRO A 560 -5.07 27.13 10.06
N SER A 561 -4.48 27.36 11.24
CA SER A 561 -3.05 27.18 11.51
C SER A 561 -2.70 25.80 12.07
N ILE A 562 -2.22 24.91 11.20
CA ILE A 562 -1.75 23.56 11.57
C ILE A 562 -0.26 23.46 11.24
N HIS A 563 0.58 23.12 12.22
CA HIS A 563 1.97 22.77 12.02
C HIS A 563 2.47 21.82 13.11
N SER A 564 3.25 20.80 12.75
CA SER A 564 3.89 19.88 13.72
C SER A 564 5.24 20.37 14.24
N ASP A 565 5.84 21.34 13.56
CA ASP A 565 7.19 21.84 13.89
C ASP A 565 7.18 22.61 15.21
N GLY A 566 8.20 22.38 16.05
CA GLY A 566 8.34 23.02 17.36
C GLY A 566 7.66 22.30 18.53
N ILE A 567 6.91 21.22 18.29
CA ILE A 567 6.21 20.46 19.35
C ILE A 567 7.23 19.78 20.28
N ASP A 568 8.23 19.11 19.72
CA ASP A 568 9.23 18.39 20.51
C ASP A 568 10.02 19.37 21.39
N GLU A 569 10.38 20.54 20.86
CA GLU A 569 11.07 21.60 21.60
C GLU A 569 10.18 22.22 22.69
N SER A 570 8.92 22.50 22.37
CA SER A 570 7.99 23.15 23.31
C SER A 570 7.59 22.27 24.47
N PHE A 571 7.57 20.95 24.26
CA PHE A 571 7.14 19.97 25.26
C PHE A 571 8.24 18.97 25.65
N HIS A 572 9.52 19.27 25.40
CA HIS A 572 10.65 18.39 25.71
C HIS A 572 10.68 17.90 27.16
N LYS A 573 10.23 18.73 28.11
CA LYS A 573 10.16 18.39 29.55
C LYS A 573 9.11 17.31 29.86
N LEU A 574 8.19 17.05 28.93
CA LEU A 574 7.13 16.04 29.01
C LEU A 574 7.45 14.83 28.12
N ALA A 575 8.62 14.81 27.47
CA ALA A 575 9.05 13.67 26.70
C ALA A 575 9.23 12.46 27.62
N ARG A 576 8.60 11.35 27.26
CA ARG A 576 8.53 10.13 28.07
C ARG A 576 9.03 8.95 27.26
N ARG A 577 9.82 8.07 27.87
CA ARG A 577 10.17 6.76 27.27
C ARG A 577 9.07 5.75 27.47
N GLU A 578 9.01 4.74 26.59
CA GLU A 578 8.06 3.64 26.77
C GLU A 578 8.27 2.97 28.14
N GLY A 579 7.17 2.66 28.85
CA GLY A 579 7.22 2.06 30.19
C GLY A 579 7.37 3.02 31.39
N GLU A 580 7.82 4.26 31.21
CA GLU A 580 7.93 5.22 32.33
C GLU A 580 6.54 5.61 32.89
N PRO A 581 6.42 5.90 34.20
CA PRO A 581 5.16 6.31 34.81
C PRO A 581 4.56 7.56 34.13
N LEU A 582 3.22 7.57 34.01
CA LEU A 582 2.49 8.74 33.53
C LEU A 582 2.26 9.71 34.69
N THR A 583 2.54 11.00 34.46
CA THR A 583 2.28 12.08 35.42
C THR A 583 0.97 12.79 35.09
N LYS A 584 0.53 13.67 35.99
CA LYS A 584 -0.62 14.54 35.73
C LYS A 584 -0.41 15.45 34.52
N ALA A 585 0.80 15.99 34.33
CA ALA A 585 1.13 16.81 33.17
C ALA A 585 1.01 16.04 31.84
N HIS A 586 1.37 14.75 31.81
CA HIS A 586 1.15 13.91 30.62
C HIS A 586 -0.34 13.75 30.29
N GLN A 587 -1.17 13.57 31.32
CA GLN A 587 -2.63 13.48 31.16
C GLN A 587 -3.21 14.80 30.64
N ASP A 588 -2.77 15.92 31.19
CA ASP A 588 -3.22 17.26 30.82
C ASP A 588 -2.77 17.64 29.40
N LEU A 589 -1.58 17.20 28.97
CA LEU A 589 -1.14 17.34 27.57
C LEU A 589 -2.02 16.55 26.62
N ALA A 590 -2.34 15.29 26.94
CA ALA A 590 -3.27 14.48 26.14
C ALA A 590 -4.67 15.10 26.06
N ALA A 591 -5.17 15.66 27.17
CA ALA A 591 -6.45 16.38 27.19
C ALA A 591 -6.40 17.66 26.34
N SER A 592 -5.29 18.42 26.40
CA SER A 592 -5.07 19.62 25.58
C SER A 592 -5.02 19.29 24.09
N LEU A 593 -4.40 18.15 23.71
CA LEU A 593 -4.34 17.69 22.32
C LEU A 593 -5.74 17.34 21.80
N GLN A 594 -6.52 16.64 22.62
CA GLN A 594 -7.89 16.27 22.27
C GLN A 594 -8.79 17.50 22.10
N ASP A 595 -8.66 18.52 22.97
CA ASP A 595 -9.39 19.79 22.87
C ASP A 595 -9.01 20.58 21.61
N ALA A 596 -7.70 20.67 21.31
CA ALA A 596 -7.18 21.34 20.12
C ALA A 596 -7.66 20.64 18.83
N LEU A 597 -7.64 19.30 18.80
CA LEU A 597 -8.18 18.50 17.70
C LEU A 597 -9.67 18.77 17.47
N GLU A 598 -10.48 18.66 18.52
CA GLU A 598 -11.92 18.89 18.46
C GLU A 598 -12.24 20.31 17.95
N SER A 599 -11.59 21.32 18.50
CA SER A 599 -11.77 22.72 18.11
C SER A 599 -11.35 22.99 16.65
N THR A 600 -10.23 22.40 16.21
CA THR A 600 -9.72 22.58 14.84
C THR A 600 -10.66 21.96 13.81
N ILE A 601 -11.16 20.75 14.05
CA ILE A 601 -12.08 20.09 13.13
C ILE A 601 -13.43 20.81 13.07
N ILE A 602 -13.94 21.30 14.21
CA ILE A 602 -15.15 22.13 14.23
C ILE A 602 -14.94 23.40 13.39
N GLY A 603 -13.84 24.12 13.61
CA GLY A 603 -13.53 25.34 12.85
C GLY A 603 -13.38 25.08 11.34
N LEU A 604 -12.74 23.97 10.95
CA LEU A 604 -12.67 23.54 9.55
C LEU A 604 -14.07 23.36 8.95
N LEU A 605 -14.95 22.61 9.61
CA LEU A 605 -16.30 22.35 9.13
C LEU A 605 -17.17 23.60 9.07
N GLU A 606 -17.09 24.47 10.08
CA GLU A 606 -17.80 25.75 10.11
C GLU A 606 -17.33 26.68 8.98
N SER A 607 -16.02 26.78 8.75
CA SER A 607 -15.45 27.57 7.66
C SER A 607 -15.82 27.03 6.28
N ALA A 608 -16.01 25.71 6.16
CA ALA A 608 -16.53 25.07 4.95
C ALA A 608 -18.04 25.31 4.74
N GLY A 609 -18.75 25.82 5.76
CA GLY A 609 -20.16 26.18 5.69
C GLY A 609 -21.13 25.17 6.33
N LEU A 610 -20.62 24.16 7.06
CA LEU A 610 -21.49 23.24 7.79
C LEU A 610 -22.20 23.98 8.95
N LYS A 611 -23.53 23.89 8.97
CA LYS A 611 -24.38 24.44 10.04
C LYS A 611 -25.03 23.33 10.87
N PRO A 612 -25.42 23.60 12.13
CA PRO A 612 -26.20 22.66 12.91
C PRO A 612 -27.51 22.23 12.21
N GLY A 613 -27.91 20.98 12.38
CA GLY A 613 -29.14 20.42 11.80
C GLY A 613 -29.00 19.92 10.36
N ALA A 614 -27.77 19.74 9.85
CA ALA A 614 -27.51 19.19 8.53
C ALA A 614 -28.18 17.82 8.31
N GLU A 615 -28.57 17.52 7.06
CA GLU A 615 -29.22 16.25 6.72
C GLU A 615 -28.34 15.02 7.01
N GLY A 616 -27.04 15.16 6.75
CA GLY A 616 -26.08 14.08 6.85
C GLY A 616 -24.66 14.58 7.10
N LEU A 617 -23.92 13.89 7.97
CA LEU A 617 -22.48 14.05 8.13
C LEU A 617 -21.80 12.68 8.00
N CYS A 618 -20.91 12.55 7.01
CA CYS A 618 -20.06 11.38 6.82
C CYS A 618 -18.63 11.70 7.23
N PHE A 619 -17.92 10.74 7.85
CA PHE A 619 -16.53 10.94 8.26
C PHE A 619 -15.68 9.69 8.00
N ALA A 620 -14.49 9.89 7.42
CA ALA A 620 -13.45 8.88 7.18
C ALA A 620 -12.03 9.49 7.31
N GLY A 621 -11.00 8.70 7.03
CA GLY A 621 -9.60 9.02 7.33
C GLY A 621 -9.22 8.58 8.75
N GLY A 622 -7.92 8.32 8.99
CA GLY A 622 -7.46 7.70 10.25
C GLY A 622 -7.92 8.41 11.53
N VAL A 623 -8.10 9.74 11.48
CA VAL A 623 -8.58 10.55 12.61
C VAL A 623 -10.04 10.24 12.97
N ALA A 624 -10.85 9.73 12.03
CA ALA A 624 -12.23 9.34 12.28
C ALA A 624 -12.36 8.09 13.20
N LEU A 625 -11.25 7.41 13.51
CA LEU A 625 -11.21 6.39 14.57
C LEU A 625 -11.28 6.99 15.99
N ASN A 626 -11.15 8.31 16.12
CA ASN A 626 -11.32 9.04 17.37
C ASN A 626 -12.81 9.13 17.73
N CYS A 627 -13.27 8.17 18.54
CA CYS A 627 -14.68 8.04 18.90
C CYS A 627 -15.21 9.20 19.78
N ARG A 628 -14.31 9.91 20.47
CA ARG A 628 -14.67 11.08 21.27
C ARG A 628 -14.93 12.29 20.37
N LEU A 629 -14.07 12.52 19.38
CA LEU A 629 -14.30 13.50 18.31
C LEU A 629 -15.63 13.24 17.59
N ASN A 630 -15.89 11.99 17.21
CA ASN A 630 -17.14 11.63 16.51
C ASN A 630 -18.38 12.00 17.32
N GLN A 631 -18.36 11.74 18.64
CA GLN A 631 -19.42 12.14 19.54
C GLN A 631 -19.52 13.66 19.65
N ARG A 632 -18.40 14.37 19.77
CA ARG A 632 -18.36 15.84 19.84
C ARG A 632 -18.97 16.49 18.60
N LEU A 633 -18.66 15.98 17.41
CA LEU A 633 -19.24 16.48 16.15
C LEU A 633 -20.76 16.28 16.10
N ARG A 634 -21.26 15.14 16.62
CA ARG A 634 -22.70 14.87 16.73
C ARG A 634 -23.40 15.87 17.65
N GLU A 635 -22.78 16.24 18.76
CA GLU A 635 -23.33 17.20 19.73
C GLU A 635 -23.37 18.63 19.20
N VAL A 636 -22.30 19.06 18.54
CA VAL A 636 -22.15 20.42 18.00
C VAL A 636 -23.04 20.63 16.78
N PHE A 637 -22.92 19.75 15.77
CA PHE A 637 -23.63 19.93 14.50
C PHE A 637 -25.01 19.28 14.45
N LYS A 638 -25.34 18.39 15.40
CA LYS A 638 -26.66 17.72 15.49
C LYS A 638 -27.20 17.25 14.12
N PRO A 639 -26.40 16.56 13.29
CA PRO A 639 -26.88 16.12 11.98
C PRO A 639 -28.01 15.11 12.16
N LYS A 640 -29.00 15.10 11.25
CA LYS A 640 -30.12 14.14 11.31
C LYS A 640 -29.61 12.69 11.28
N LYS A 641 -28.54 12.45 10.51
CA LYS A 641 -27.83 11.17 10.43
C LYS A 641 -26.33 11.42 10.36
N MET A 642 -25.56 10.59 11.05
CA MET A 642 -24.10 10.60 10.97
C MET A 642 -23.60 9.19 10.66
N PHE A 643 -22.66 9.08 9.73
CA PHE A 643 -21.99 7.83 9.38
C PHE A 643 -20.48 8.00 9.50
N VAL A 644 -19.84 7.10 10.25
CA VAL A 644 -18.39 7.04 10.35
C VAL A 644 -17.95 5.68 9.83
N GLN A 645 -16.99 5.66 8.92
CA GLN A 645 -16.51 4.43 8.29
C GLN A 645 -15.86 3.48 9.33
N PRO A 646 -16.34 2.23 9.55
CA PRO A 646 -15.69 1.25 10.44
C PRO A 646 -14.22 0.96 10.11
N GLY A 647 -13.86 0.88 8.83
CA GLY A 647 -12.47 0.84 8.36
C GLY A 647 -11.98 2.22 7.96
N ALA A 648 -12.13 3.25 8.81
CA ALA A 648 -11.83 4.64 8.44
C ALA A 648 -10.35 4.92 8.12
N ASN A 649 -9.47 4.03 8.55
CA ASN A 649 -8.05 4.07 8.25
C ASN A 649 -7.81 3.78 6.75
N ASP A 650 -6.55 3.72 6.33
CA ASP A 650 -6.19 3.66 4.91
C ASP A 650 -6.74 2.42 4.20
N ALA A 651 -6.96 1.33 4.93
CA ALA A 651 -7.61 0.14 4.41
C ALA A 651 -8.99 0.44 3.79
N GLY A 652 -9.78 1.36 4.38
CA GLY A 652 -11.10 1.74 3.88
C GLY A 652 -11.10 2.35 2.49
N THR A 653 -9.96 2.89 2.05
CA THR A 653 -9.81 3.43 0.70
C THR A 653 -9.95 2.36 -0.37
N ALA A 654 -9.72 1.07 -0.06
CA ALA A 654 -10.01 -0.04 -0.98
C ALA A 654 -11.51 -0.11 -1.32
N LEU A 655 -12.39 0.08 -0.32
CA LEU A 655 -13.84 0.18 -0.52
C LEU A 655 -14.17 1.41 -1.37
N GLY A 656 -13.59 2.55 -1.00
CA GLY A 656 -13.78 3.82 -1.69
C GLY A 656 -13.42 3.77 -3.17
N ALA A 657 -12.25 3.20 -3.49
CA ALA A 657 -11.77 3.05 -4.86
C ALA A 657 -12.74 2.19 -5.68
N GLY A 658 -13.16 1.03 -5.18
CA GLY A 658 -14.11 0.18 -5.90
C GLY A 658 -15.48 0.84 -6.10
N LEU A 659 -16.01 1.51 -5.07
CA LEU A 659 -17.30 2.21 -5.14
C LEU A 659 -17.29 3.39 -6.11
N GLU A 660 -16.19 4.15 -6.15
CA GLU A 660 -16.05 5.28 -7.06
C GLU A 660 -15.85 4.79 -8.50
N ALA A 661 -15.07 3.73 -8.73
CA ALA A 661 -14.96 3.10 -10.06
C ALA A 661 -16.30 2.58 -10.60
N LEU A 662 -17.14 2.01 -9.73
CA LEU A 662 -18.50 1.59 -10.07
C LEU A 662 -19.38 2.79 -10.45
N SER A 663 -19.32 3.87 -9.67
CA SER A 663 -20.06 5.11 -9.96
C SER A 663 -19.68 5.67 -11.33
N LEU A 664 -18.39 5.73 -11.64
CA LEU A 664 -17.85 6.18 -12.94
C LEU A 664 -18.28 5.29 -14.10
N SER A 665 -18.60 4.02 -13.82
CA SER A 665 -19.14 3.06 -14.80
C SER A 665 -20.66 3.13 -14.93
N GLY A 666 -21.31 4.16 -14.35
CA GLY A 666 -22.76 4.34 -14.37
C GLY A 666 -23.52 3.39 -13.44
N VAL A 667 -22.82 2.67 -12.55
CA VAL A 667 -23.44 1.79 -11.56
C VAL A 667 -23.70 2.60 -10.29
N ARG A 668 -24.97 2.96 -10.07
CA ARG A 668 -25.39 3.64 -8.85
C ARG A 668 -25.26 2.69 -7.65
N GLN A 669 -24.49 3.10 -6.65
CA GLN A 669 -24.33 2.37 -5.40
C GLN A 669 -24.71 3.26 -4.22
N ARG A 670 -25.80 2.89 -3.57
CA ARG A 670 -26.25 3.44 -2.28
C ARG A 670 -26.71 2.30 -1.40
N ALA A 671 -25.76 1.45 -1.04
CA ALA A 671 -25.99 0.44 -0.01
C ALA A 671 -25.72 1.07 1.35
N VAL A 672 -26.48 0.70 2.38
CA VAL A 672 -26.07 0.99 3.76
C VAL A 672 -25.10 -0.10 4.19
N LEU A 673 -23.89 0.26 4.65
CA LEU A 673 -23.02 -0.72 5.30
C LEU A 673 -23.66 -1.09 6.64
N ARG A 674 -24.33 -2.25 6.67
CA ARG A 674 -25.09 -2.68 7.85
C ARG A 674 -24.24 -3.42 8.87
N HIS A 675 -23.12 -4.01 8.45
CA HIS A 675 -22.14 -4.73 9.25
C HIS A 675 -20.75 -4.61 8.58
N SER A 676 -19.67 -4.89 9.32
CA SER A 676 -18.30 -4.94 8.77
C SER A 676 -17.78 -6.37 8.57
N LEU A 677 -18.64 -7.38 8.69
CA LEU A 677 -18.31 -8.80 8.45
C LEU A 677 -18.05 -9.08 6.96
N LEU A 678 -16.86 -8.70 6.47
CA LEU A 678 -16.52 -8.71 5.04
C LEU A 678 -15.32 -9.61 4.72
N GLY A 679 -14.57 -10.06 5.73
CA GLY A 679 -13.39 -10.90 5.56
C GLY A 679 -13.72 -12.41 5.48
N PRO A 680 -12.69 -13.27 5.53
CA PRO A 680 -12.88 -14.72 5.41
C PRO A 680 -13.70 -15.32 6.56
N SER A 681 -14.40 -16.40 6.23
CA SER A 681 -15.06 -17.31 7.18
C SER A 681 -14.51 -18.72 6.99
N TYR A 682 -14.49 -19.52 8.06
CA TYR A 682 -13.94 -20.87 8.04
C TYR A 682 -15.03 -21.90 8.32
N SER A 683 -15.05 -22.97 7.55
CA SER A 683 -16.01 -24.06 7.75
C SER A 683 -15.67 -24.87 9.00
N LYS A 684 -16.64 -25.66 9.47
CA LYS A 684 -16.42 -26.64 10.55
C LYS A 684 -15.27 -27.60 10.22
N GLN A 685 -15.09 -27.96 8.94
CA GLN A 685 -14.02 -28.85 8.49
C GLN A 685 -12.65 -28.17 8.56
N ASP A 686 -12.56 -26.90 8.17
CA ASP A 686 -11.31 -26.12 8.26
C ASP A 686 -10.86 -26.01 9.72
N ILE A 687 -11.80 -25.69 10.61
CA ILE A 687 -11.55 -25.61 12.06
C ILE A 687 -11.10 -26.95 12.62
N LEU A 688 -11.81 -28.04 12.30
CA LEU A 688 -11.44 -29.38 12.76
C LEU A 688 -10.05 -29.80 12.27
N LYS A 689 -9.70 -29.45 11.03
CA LYS A 689 -8.37 -29.70 10.47
C LYS A 689 -7.29 -28.94 11.23
N ALA A 690 -7.51 -27.66 11.53
CA ALA A 690 -6.58 -26.84 12.31
C ALA A 690 -6.39 -27.39 13.73
N LEU A 691 -7.49 -27.76 14.41
CA LEU A 691 -7.46 -28.38 15.74
C LEU A 691 -6.65 -29.68 15.77
N LYS A 692 -6.92 -30.60 14.82
CA LYS A 692 -6.18 -31.86 14.69
C LYS A 692 -4.70 -31.63 14.39
N LYS A 693 -4.39 -30.66 13.51
CA LYS A 693 -3.01 -30.29 13.16
C LYS A 693 -2.26 -29.73 14.37
N ALA A 694 -2.91 -28.89 15.17
CA ALA A 694 -2.33 -28.31 16.39
C ALA A 694 -2.18 -29.32 17.53
N ARG A 695 -2.81 -30.50 17.44
CA ARG A 695 -2.80 -31.55 18.47
C ARG A 695 -3.26 -31.06 19.84
N VAL A 696 -4.18 -30.09 19.86
CA VAL A 696 -4.77 -29.56 21.11
C VAL A 696 -5.99 -30.40 21.50
N PRO A 697 -6.22 -30.66 22.80
CA PRO A 697 -7.48 -31.23 23.25
C PRO A 697 -8.66 -30.28 22.97
N PHE A 698 -9.75 -30.79 22.41
CA PHE A 698 -10.96 -30.02 22.15
C PHE A 698 -12.21 -30.87 22.34
N LYS A 699 -13.35 -30.21 22.60
CA LYS A 699 -14.66 -30.85 22.77
C LYS A 699 -15.66 -30.25 21.77
N PRO A 700 -16.47 -31.07 21.07
CA PRO A 700 -17.60 -30.56 20.30
C PRO A 700 -18.67 -30.02 21.25
N VAL A 701 -19.28 -28.87 20.91
CA VAL A 701 -20.35 -28.23 21.67
C VAL A 701 -21.59 -28.08 20.79
N LYS A 702 -22.72 -28.65 21.22
CA LYS A 702 -23.98 -28.64 20.45
C LYS A 702 -24.55 -27.22 20.26
N ASP A 703 -24.46 -26.39 21.29
CA ASP A 703 -24.93 -25.00 21.28
C ASP A 703 -23.84 -24.09 21.89
N ALA A 704 -22.82 -23.81 21.08
CA ALA A 704 -21.68 -22.99 21.48
C ALA A 704 -22.09 -21.59 21.98
N PRO A 705 -23.02 -20.85 21.33
CA PRO A 705 -23.51 -19.58 21.86
C PRO A 705 -24.10 -19.69 23.27
N LYS A 706 -24.94 -20.69 23.54
CA LYS A 706 -25.56 -20.87 24.85
C LYS A 706 -24.53 -21.20 25.93
N GLU A 707 -23.57 -22.07 25.62
CA GLU A 707 -22.52 -22.45 26.57
C GLU A 707 -21.55 -21.28 26.84
N ALA A 708 -21.11 -20.56 25.82
CA ALA A 708 -20.29 -19.37 25.99
C ALA A 708 -21.00 -18.28 26.81
N GLY A 709 -22.30 -18.06 26.57
CA GLY A 709 -23.10 -17.11 27.34
C GLY A 709 -23.26 -17.50 28.82
N ARG A 710 -23.30 -18.80 29.12
CA ARG A 710 -23.27 -19.32 30.50
C ARG A 710 -21.91 -19.08 31.16
N ARG A 711 -20.82 -19.46 30.48
CA ARG A 711 -19.44 -19.27 30.98
C ARG A 711 -19.11 -17.82 31.29
N LEU A 712 -19.56 -16.90 30.44
CA LEU A 712 -19.46 -15.46 30.73
C LEU A 712 -20.24 -15.07 31.98
N ALA A 713 -21.45 -15.59 32.18
CA ALA A 713 -22.25 -15.32 33.39
C ALA A 713 -21.61 -15.88 34.66
N ASP A 714 -20.84 -16.97 34.53
CA ASP A 714 -20.04 -17.60 35.59
C ASP A 714 -18.70 -16.87 35.83
N GLY A 715 -18.43 -15.76 35.12
CA GLY A 715 -17.25 -14.92 35.32
C GLY A 715 -16.01 -15.33 34.53
N GLN A 716 -16.14 -16.29 33.60
CA GLN A 716 -15.02 -16.70 32.73
C GLN A 716 -14.75 -15.68 31.62
N VAL A 717 -13.47 -15.56 31.21
CA VAL A 717 -13.02 -14.81 30.03
C VAL A 717 -12.98 -15.76 28.84
N VAL A 718 -13.77 -15.43 27.81
CA VAL A 718 -14.00 -16.29 26.66
C VAL A 718 -13.36 -15.71 25.41
N CYS A 719 -12.48 -16.46 24.75
CA CYS A 719 -12.08 -16.18 23.38
C CYS A 719 -13.13 -16.73 22.41
N TRP A 720 -13.65 -15.88 21.52
CA TRP A 720 -14.73 -16.19 20.60
C TRP A 720 -14.27 -16.02 19.15
N PHE A 721 -14.28 -17.12 18.40
CA PHE A 721 -13.96 -17.19 16.97
C PHE A 721 -15.15 -17.82 16.22
N ASP A 722 -15.91 -17.00 15.51
CA ASP A 722 -17.10 -17.45 14.79
C ASP A 722 -17.40 -16.56 13.57
N GLY A 723 -17.96 -17.13 12.50
CA GLY A 723 -18.38 -16.38 11.32
C GLY A 723 -17.26 -15.65 10.55
N SER A 724 -17.69 -14.74 9.65
CA SER A 724 -16.79 -13.92 8.84
C SER A 724 -16.03 -12.90 9.68
N LEU A 725 -14.78 -12.67 9.33
CA LEU A 725 -13.90 -11.67 9.93
C LEU A 725 -14.43 -10.24 9.69
N GLU A 726 -14.30 -9.39 10.71
CA GLU A 726 -14.57 -7.96 10.63
C GLU A 726 -13.50 -7.22 9.81
N PHE A 727 -13.93 -6.28 8.98
CA PHE A 727 -13.08 -5.31 8.30
C PHE A 727 -12.91 -4.05 9.15
N GLY A 728 -11.67 -3.58 9.29
CA GLY A 728 -11.29 -2.44 10.13
C GLY A 728 -10.71 -2.87 11.48
N PRO A 729 -10.26 -1.90 12.31
CA PRO A 729 -9.43 -2.16 13.48
C PRO A 729 -10.21 -2.60 14.73
N ARG A 730 -11.53 -2.74 14.66
CA ARG A 730 -12.39 -3.11 15.80
C ARG A 730 -12.88 -4.54 15.65
N ALA A 731 -12.66 -5.36 16.68
CA ALA A 731 -13.39 -6.62 16.80
C ALA A 731 -14.85 -6.33 17.19
N LEU A 732 -15.77 -6.90 16.43
CA LEU A 732 -17.20 -6.65 16.52
C LEU A 732 -17.96 -7.98 16.69
N GLY A 733 -17.36 -8.96 17.39
CA GLY A 733 -18.04 -10.19 17.81
C GLY A 733 -17.79 -11.43 16.95
N SER A 734 -16.87 -11.37 15.99
CA SER A 734 -16.41 -12.55 15.24
C SER A 734 -15.01 -13.00 15.66
N ARG A 735 -14.14 -12.08 16.08
CA ARG A 735 -12.79 -12.35 16.59
C ARG A 735 -12.55 -11.57 17.89
N SER A 736 -13.21 -12.02 18.96
CA SER A 736 -13.35 -11.24 20.19
C SER A 736 -12.85 -11.98 21.43
N ILE A 737 -12.32 -11.24 22.39
CA ILE A 737 -12.19 -11.68 23.79
C ILE A 737 -13.35 -11.03 24.56
N LEU A 738 -14.13 -11.86 25.24
CA LEU A 738 -15.37 -11.50 25.90
C LEU A 738 -15.24 -11.69 27.42
N ALA A 739 -15.86 -10.80 28.17
CA ALA A 739 -15.93 -10.90 29.63
C ALA A 739 -17.23 -10.33 30.19
N ASP A 740 -17.54 -10.66 31.44
CA ASP A 740 -18.68 -10.12 32.16
C ASP A 740 -18.47 -8.62 32.51
N PRO A 741 -19.33 -7.71 32.01
CA PRO A 741 -19.18 -6.28 32.27
C PRO A 741 -19.54 -5.87 33.71
N ARG A 742 -20.20 -6.74 34.49
CA ARG A 742 -20.64 -6.47 35.87
C ARG A 742 -19.48 -6.48 36.87
N ASN A 743 -18.41 -7.23 36.56
CA ASN A 743 -17.30 -7.45 37.48
C ASN A 743 -16.11 -6.55 37.13
N PRO A 744 -15.79 -5.52 37.96
CA PRO A 744 -14.68 -4.61 37.67
C PRO A 744 -13.32 -5.32 37.64
N LYS A 745 -13.13 -6.40 38.39
CA LYS A 745 -11.87 -7.16 38.41
C LYS A 745 -11.57 -7.82 37.04
N LEU A 746 -12.60 -8.08 36.23
CA LEU A 746 -12.40 -8.65 34.89
C LEU A 746 -11.85 -7.63 33.90
N LYS A 747 -12.11 -6.32 34.08
CA LYS A 747 -11.42 -5.29 33.30
C LYS A 747 -9.91 -5.41 33.49
N ASP A 748 -9.46 -5.50 34.74
CA ASP A 748 -8.04 -5.59 35.05
C ASP A 748 -7.43 -6.89 34.55
N ARG A 749 -8.15 -8.02 34.70
CA ARG A 749 -7.74 -9.32 34.15
C ARG A 749 -7.59 -9.26 32.63
N VAL A 750 -8.55 -8.72 31.90
CA VAL A 750 -8.48 -8.62 30.44
C VAL A 750 -7.36 -7.66 30.00
N ASN A 751 -7.12 -6.56 30.71
CA ASN A 751 -5.97 -5.69 30.42
C ASN A 751 -4.62 -6.42 30.60
N ARG A 752 -4.48 -7.27 31.62
CA ARG A 752 -3.30 -8.15 31.79
C ARG A 752 -3.16 -9.18 30.68
N ILE A 753 -4.26 -9.85 30.29
CA ILE A 753 -4.29 -10.78 29.14
C ILE A 753 -3.78 -10.09 27.87
N LYS A 754 -4.18 -8.83 27.68
CA LYS A 754 -3.83 -7.99 26.52
C LYS A 754 -2.44 -7.34 26.61
N ASP A 755 -1.73 -7.53 27.72
CA ASP A 755 -0.36 -7.03 27.93
C ASP A 755 -0.23 -5.50 27.71
N ARG A 756 -1.23 -4.76 28.21
CA ARG A 756 -1.36 -3.31 27.98
C ARG A 756 -1.69 -2.58 29.28
N GLU A 757 -1.72 -1.26 29.21
CA GLU A 757 -1.87 -0.39 30.37
C GLU A 757 -3.20 -0.63 31.12
N PRO A 758 -3.20 -0.76 32.46
CA PRO A 758 -4.41 -1.11 33.24
C PRO A 758 -5.57 -0.12 33.10
N TRP A 759 -5.27 1.15 32.83
CA TRP A 759 -6.25 2.22 32.69
C TRP A 759 -6.97 2.22 31.34
N ARG A 760 -6.52 1.42 30.35
CA ARG A 760 -7.16 1.40 29.03
C ARG A 760 -8.60 0.89 29.13
N PRO A 761 -9.57 1.62 28.54
CA PRO A 761 -10.97 1.24 28.62
C PRO A 761 -11.33 0.09 27.67
N PHE A 762 -12.51 -0.48 27.89
CA PHE A 762 -13.18 -1.42 26.99
C PHE A 762 -14.55 -0.87 26.54
N GLY A 763 -15.13 -1.50 25.52
CA GLY A 763 -16.47 -1.19 25.04
C GLY A 763 -17.40 -2.41 25.16
N PRO A 764 -18.71 -2.21 25.32
CA PRO A 764 -19.66 -3.31 25.36
C PRO A 764 -20.19 -3.67 23.98
N SER A 765 -20.56 -4.94 23.79
CA SER A 765 -21.50 -5.35 22.74
C SER A 765 -22.87 -5.56 23.36
N ILE A 766 -23.86 -4.77 22.92
CA ILE A 766 -25.22 -4.73 23.47
C ILE A 766 -26.24 -5.23 22.45
N LEU A 767 -27.25 -5.98 22.91
CA LEU A 767 -28.38 -6.38 22.08
C LEU A 767 -29.15 -5.16 21.55
N SER A 768 -29.47 -5.18 20.25
CA SER A 768 -30.32 -4.14 19.64
C SER A 768 -31.68 -4.04 20.32
N GLY A 769 -32.15 -2.82 20.58
CA GLY A 769 -33.41 -2.52 21.27
C GLY A 769 -33.27 -2.28 22.77
N HIS A 770 -32.08 -2.47 23.35
CA HIS A 770 -31.82 -2.22 24.77
C HIS A 770 -31.05 -0.93 25.05
N GLU A 771 -30.49 -0.27 24.05
CA GLU A 771 -29.52 0.82 24.14
C GLU A 771 -30.02 2.01 24.96
N SER A 772 -31.25 2.46 24.69
CA SER A 772 -31.88 3.62 25.34
C SER A 772 -32.08 3.44 26.85
N ARG A 773 -32.08 2.21 27.36
CA ARG A 773 -32.14 1.92 28.80
C ARG A 773 -30.78 2.14 29.49
N TRP A 774 -29.68 2.05 28.75
CA TRP A 774 -28.32 2.03 29.31
C TRP A 774 -27.49 3.27 28.97
N PHE A 775 -27.76 3.90 27.83
CA PHE A 775 -27.01 5.05 27.35
C PHE A 775 -27.92 6.26 27.11
N ASP A 776 -27.40 7.44 27.38
CA ASP A 776 -28.07 8.70 27.02
C ASP A 776 -27.88 9.00 25.54
N HIS A 777 -28.90 9.62 24.92
CA HIS A 777 -28.94 9.91 23.48
C HIS A 777 -28.62 8.70 22.59
N ALA A 778 -29.02 7.51 23.04
CA ALA A 778 -28.73 6.25 22.40
C ALA A 778 -29.18 6.23 20.93
N PHE A 779 -28.35 5.62 20.09
CA PHE A 779 -28.64 5.35 18.70
C PHE A 779 -27.94 4.07 18.28
N ASP A 780 -28.12 3.67 17.02
CA ASP A 780 -27.47 2.50 16.45
C ASP A 780 -25.96 2.70 16.22
N SER A 781 -25.17 2.62 17.29
CA SER A 781 -23.70 2.61 17.26
C SER A 781 -23.19 1.17 17.01
N ARG A 782 -23.36 0.66 15.80
CA ARG A 782 -22.99 -0.73 15.44
C ARG A 782 -21.50 -1.02 15.21
N PHE A 783 -20.66 0.01 15.22
CA PHE A 783 -19.23 -0.12 14.87
C PHE A 783 -18.26 0.28 15.99
N MET A 784 -18.77 0.59 17.20
CA MET A 784 -17.96 1.11 18.31
C MET A 784 -17.15 2.37 17.95
N LEU A 785 -17.72 3.28 17.15
CA LEU A 785 -17.06 4.51 16.69
C LEU A 785 -17.53 5.77 17.42
N PHE A 786 -18.36 5.63 18.45
CA PHE A 786 -18.87 6.75 19.25
C PHE A 786 -18.80 6.40 20.73
N THR A 787 -18.38 7.37 21.54
CA THR A 787 -18.59 7.30 22.99
C THR A 787 -19.98 7.83 23.33
N LEU A 788 -20.70 7.14 24.19
CA LEU A 788 -22.02 7.51 24.70
C LEU A 788 -21.99 7.59 26.22
N PRO A 789 -22.63 8.60 26.85
CA PRO A 789 -22.78 8.64 28.30
C PRO A 789 -23.56 7.42 28.79
N VAL A 790 -23.04 6.75 29.82
CA VAL A 790 -23.77 5.68 30.51
C VAL A 790 -24.74 6.32 31.47
N LYS A 791 -26.00 5.89 31.47
CA LYS A 791 -26.99 6.39 32.42
C LYS A 791 -26.51 6.15 33.84
N ARG A 792 -26.50 7.21 34.66
CA ARG A 792 -26.00 7.17 36.06
C ARG A 792 -26.63 6.02 36.87
N SER A 793 -27.93 5.78 36.66
CA SER A 793 -28.68 4.70 37.32
C SER A 793 -28.27 3.28 36.92
N GLN A 794 -27.51 3.12 35.83
CA GLN A 794 -27.05 1.82 35.34
C GLN A 794 -25.53 1.61 35.52
N ALA A 795 -24.76 2.67 35.75
CA ALA A 795 -23.29 2.63 35.71
C ALA A 795 -22.68 1.59 36.67
N SER A 796 -23.20 1.49 37.91
CA SER A 796 -22.72 0.53 38.91
C SER A 796 -22.94 -0.94 38.50
N ARG A 797 -23.91 -1.22 37.64
CA ARG A 797 -24.24 -2.58 37.17
C ARG A 797 -23.28 -3.09 36.10
N VAL A 798 -22.49 -2.22 35.47
CA VAL A 798 -21.60 -2.56 34.33
C VAL A 798 -20.25 -1.85 34.43
N SER A 799 -19.72 -1.71 35.64
CA SER A 799 -18.52 -0.92 35.95
C SER A 799 -17.28 -1.27 35.12
N ALA A 800 -17.14 -2.50 34.62
CA ALA A 800 -15.98 -2.91 33.81
C ALA A 800 -15.92 -2.23 32.42
N ILE A 801 -17.04 -1.67 31.94
CA ILE A 801 -17.12 -0.97 30.64
C ILE A 801 -17.36 0.54 30.77
N VAL A 802 -17.52 1.06 31.98
CA VAL A 802 -17.69 2.50 32.23
C VAL A 802 -16.31 3.16 32.24
N HIS A 803 -16.15 4.21 31.45
CA HIS A 803 -14.91 4.99 31.35
C HIS A 803 -14.85 5.98 32.52
N VAL A 804 -13.67 6.56 32.77
CA VAL A 804 -13.45 7.48 33.90
C VAL A 804 -14.34 8.72 33.82
N ASP A 805 -14.71 9.14 32.60
CA ASP A 805 -15.62 10.26 32.31
C ASP A 805 -17.11 9.86 32.31
N GLY A 806 -17.45 8.64 32.73
CA GLY A 806 -18.83 8.13 32.77
C GLY A 806 -19.39 7.70 31.41
N THR A 807 -18.59 7.71 30.36
CA THR A 807 -19.00 7.25 29.02
C THR A 807 -18.66 5.78 28.78
N SER A 808 -19.13 5.22 27.66
CA SER A 808 -18.66 3.95 27.12
C SER A 808 -18.76 3.95 25.60
N ARG A 809 -18.20 2.94 24.93
CA ARG A 809 -18.14 2.85 23.46
C ARG A 809 -18.87 1.61 22.94
N PRO A 810 -20.22 1.65 22.84
CA PRO A 810 -21.02 0.46 22.56
C PRO A 810 -20.96 0.03 21.09
N GLN A 811 -21.09 -1.28 20.88
CA GLN A 811 -21.50 -1.94 19.65
C GLN A 811 -22.95 -2.42 19.78
N VAL A 812 -23.83 -1.94 18.91
CA VAL A 812 -25.17 -2.51 18.75
C VAL A 812 -25.12 -3.80 17.94
N VAL A 813 -25.60 -4.90 18.51
CA VAL A 813 -25.61 -6.24 17.90
C VAL A 813 -27.02 -6.61 17.46
N ARG A 814 -27.20 -6.81 16.15
CA ARG A 814 -28.47 -7.21 15.53
C ARG A 814 -28.45 -8.70 15.18
N ARG A 815 -29.55 -9.40 15.49
CA ARG A 815 -29.72 -10.83 15.18
C ARG A 815 -29.58 -11.15 13.69
N GLU A 816 -30.05 -10.25 12.82
CA GLU A 816 -30.03 -10.40 11.36
C GLU A 816 -28.61 -10.66 10.80
N PHE A 817 -27.60 -9.97 11.34
CA PHE A 817 -26.22 -10.04 10.81
C PHE A 817 -25.33 -10.97 11.62
N GLN A 818 -25.59 -11.12 12.92
CA GLN A 818 -24.76 -11.92 13.84
C GLN A 818 -25.62 -12.80 14.75
N PRO A 819 -26.34 -13.80 14.21
CA PRO A 819 -27.31 -14.58 14.98
C PRO A 819 -26.66 -15.36 16.14
N ARG A 820 -25.46 -15.91 15.94
CA ARG A 820 -24.74 -16.69 16.96
C ARG A 820 -24.20 -15.79 18.08
N TYR A 821 -23.55 -14.67 17.74
CA TYR A 821 -23.08 -13.71 18.74
C TYR A 821 -24.25 -13.06 19.51
N HIS A 822 -25.33 -12.72 18.81
CA HIS A 822 -26.57 -12.26 19.43
C HIS A 822 -27.17 -13.32 20.37
N ALA A 823 -27.18 -14.60 19.99
CA ALA A 823 -27.69 -15.68 20.84
C ALA A 823 -26.86 -15.86 22.11
N LEU A 824 -25.53 -15.71 22.03
CA LEU A 824 -24.61 -15.71 23.16
C LEU A 824 -24.95 -14.58 24.15
N ILE A 825 -25.05 -13.35 23.66
CA ILE A 825 -25.37 -12.19 24.52
C ILE A 825 -26.78 -12.33 25.08
N ARG A 826 -27.74 -12.84 24.31
CA ARG A 826 -29.11 -13.12 24.78
C ARG A 826 -29.13 -14.16 25.89
N ARG A 827 -28.29 -15.19 25.80
CA ARG A 827 -28.17 -16.18 26.88
C ARG A 827 -27.59 -15.55 28.14
N PHE A 828 -26.52 -14.78 28.01
CA PHE A 828 -25.94 -14.01 29.12
C PHE A 828 -27.00 -13.10 29.75
N HIS A 829 -27.74 -12.33 28.95
CA HIS A 829 -28.83 -11.46 29.40
C HIS A 829 -29.90 -12.20 30.20
N GLY A 830 -30.33 -13.39 29.74
CA GLY A 830 -31.33 -14.19 30.44
C GLY A 830 -30.92 -14.56 31.87
N LEU A 831 -29.62 -14.83 32.06
CA LEU A 831 -29.00 -15.22 33.34
C LEU A 831 -28.69 -14.03 34.24
N THR A 832 -28.26 -12.90 33.68
CA THR A 832 -27.68 -11.78 34.44
C THR A 832 -28.55 -10.53 34.50
N LYS A 833 -29.60 -10.45 33.67
CA LYS A 833 -30.42 -9.26 33.42
C LYS A 833 -29.61 -8.04 32.92
N VAL A 834 -28.43 -8.29 32.32
CA VAL A 834 -27.59 -7.30 31.63
C VAL A 834 -27.51 -7.68 30.14
N PRO A 835 -27.98 -6.83 29.20
CA PRO A 835 -28.13 -7.19 27.79
C PRO A 835 -26.85 -6.96 26.97
N MET A 836 -25.68 -7.01 27.62
CA MET A 836 -24.41 -6.71 26.98
C MET A 836 -23.25 -7.49 27.61
N VAL A 837 -22.17 -7.63 26.85
CA VAL A 837 -20.90 -8.22 27.28
C VAL A 837 -19.76 -7.25 27.02
N LEU A 838 -18.68 -7.31 27.80
CA LEU A 838 -17.43 -6.62 27.46
C LEU A 838 -16.84 -7.28 26.21
N ASN A 839 -16.46 -6.48 25.22
CA ASN A 839 -15.85 -6.96 23.98
C ASN A 839 -14.52 -6.23 23.71
N THR A 840 -13.47 -7.00 23.43
CA THR A 840 -12.19 -6.50 22.93
C THR A 840 -11.63 -7.40 21.83
N SER A 841 -10.63 -6.90 21.10
CA SER A 841 -10.01 -7.63 20.00
C SER A 841 -9.26 -8.88 20.46
N PHE A 842 -9.46 -9.97 19.72
CA PHE A 842 -8.72 -11.21 19.89
C PHE A 842 -7.39 -11.14 19.14
N ASN A 843 -6.36 -10.75 19.87
CA ASN A 843 -4.96 -10.63 19.44
C ASN A 843 -4.07 -10.37 20.65
N ARG A 844 -2.76 -10.56 20.51
CA ARG A 844 -1.76 -10.08 21.49
C ARG A 844 -1.37 -8.63 21.21
N ARG A 845 -0.59 -8.03 22.10
CA ARG A 845 0.05 -6.74 21.86
C ARG A 845 0.98 -6.85 20.65
N GLY A 846 0.98 -5.83 19.80
CA GLY A 846 1.77 -5.80 18.55
C GLY A 846 1.18 -6.60 17.38
N GLU A 847 0.22 -7.51 17.62
CA GLU A 847 -0.32 -8.38 16.56
C GLU A 847 -1.66 -7.87 15.99
N PRO A 848 -1.96 -8.18 14.71
CA PRO A 848 -3.29 -8.00 14.12
C PRO A 848 -4.34 -8.90 14.77
N ILE A 849 -5.63 -8.57 14.60
CA ILE A 849 -6.75 -9.48 14.93
C ILE A 849 -6.53 -10.84 14.27
N VAL A 850 -6.77 -11.93 15.00
CA VAL A 850 -6.61 -13.30 14.47
C VAL A 850 -7.52 -13.53 13.27
N CYS A 851 -6.97 -14.11 12.19
CA CYS A 851 -7.70 -14.32 10.95
C CYS A 851 -8.19 -15.77 10.84
N SER A 852 -7.24 -16.70 10.82
CA SER A 852 -7.44 -18.14 10.64
C SER A 852 -7.65 -18.90 11.96
N PRO A 853 -8.20 -20.13 11.91
CA PRO A 853 -8.23 -21.03 13.06
C PRO A 853 -6.85 -21.26 13.67
N GLU A 854 -5.81 -21.40 12.84
CA GLU A 854 -4.42 -21.53 13.28
C GLU A 854 -3.93 -20.28 14.04
N ASP A 855 -4.26 -19.09 13.57
CA ASP A 855 -3.95 -17.83 14.28
C ASP A 855 -4.63 -17.79 15.64
N ALA A 856 -5.91 -18.18 15.70
CA ALA A 856 -6.70 -18.17 16.93
C ALA A 856 -6.16 -19.17 17.96
N LEU A 857 -5.78 -20.37 17.53
CA LEU A 857 -5.17 -21.40 18.38
C LEU A 857 -3.81 -20.96 18.92
N THR A 858 -2.95 -20.42 18.05
CA THR A 858 -1.63 -19.92 18.43
C THR A 858 -1.74 -18.75 19.40
N CYS A 859 -2.64 -17.81 19.12
CA CYS A 859 -2.88 -16.65 19.97
C CYS A 859 -3.45 -17.06 21.33
N PHE A 860 -4.44 -17.96 21.34
CA PHE A 860 -5.03 -18.47 22.58
C PHE A 860 -4.00 -19.19 23.44
N ALA A 861 -3.23 -20.12 22.87
CA ALA A 861 -2.20 -20.85 23.61
C ALA A 861 -1.18 -19.91 24.27
N ALA A 862 -0.73 -18.89 23.55
CA ALA A 862 0.22 -17.89 24.06
C ALA A 862 -0.37 -16.98 25.16
N MET A 863 -1.68 -16.71 25.15
CA MET A 863 -2.34 -15.95 26.21
C MET A 863 -2.69 -16.84 27.42
N ALA A 864 -3.12 -18.08 27.15
CA ALA A 864 -3.56 -19.07 28.14
C ALA A 864 -2.42 -19.57 29.03
N SER A 865 -1.19 -19.56 28.52
CA SER A 865 0.01 -19.92 29.30
C SER A 865 0.39 -18.91 30.38
N ARG A 866 -0.23 -17.71 30.39
CA ARG A 866 0.04 -16.67 31.38
C ARG A 866 -0.89 -16.81 32.59
N PRO A 867 -0.44 -16.46 33.82
CA PRO A 867 -1.32 -16.42 35.00
C PRO A 867 -2.55 -15.55 34.77
N GLY A 868 -3.74 -16.10 34.99
CA GLY A 868 -5.00 -15.40 34.74
C GLY A 868 -5.33 -15.18 33.26
N GLY A 869 -4.71 -15.95 32.35
CA GLY A 869 -5.04 -16.03 30.93
C GLY A 869 -6.53 -16.29 30.64
N PRO A 870 -6.99 -16.24 29.37
CA PRO A 870 -8.37 -16.58 29.03
C PRO A 870 -8.70 -18.03 29.45
N ASP A 871 -9.95 -18.27 29.87
CA ASP A 871 -10.36 -19.56 30.43
C ASP A 871 -10.66 -20.59 29.33
N CYS A 872 -11.23 -20.14 28.22
CA CYS A 872 -11.57 -21.02 27.12
C CYS A 872 -11.65 -20.29 25.80
N LEU A 873 -11.65 -21.09 24.73
CA LEU A 873 -11.71 -20.65 23.36
C LEU A 873 -12.79 -21.45 22.62
N PHE A 874 -13.78 -20.73 22.08
CA PHE A 874 -14.76 -21.29 21.15
C PHE A 874 -14.29 -21.02 19.72
N LEU A 875 -14.05 -22.09 18.94
CA LEU A 875 -13.87 -22.03 17.49
C LEU A 875 -15.08 -22.68 16.83
N GLY A 876 -16.03 -21.86 16.37
CA GLY A 876 -17.29 -22.36 15.84
C GLY A 876 -18.01 -23.23 16.87
N ASP A 877 -18.16 -24.52 16.59
CA ASP A 877 -18.83 -25.49 17.46
C ASP A 877 -17.85 -26.34 18.29
N PHE A 878 -16.60 -25.91 18.42
CA PHE A 878 -15.59 -26.59 19.22
C PHE A 878 -15.11 -25.72 20.37
N LEU A 879 -14.88 -26.34 21.51
CA LEU A 879 -14.38 -25.72 22.72
C LEU A 879 -12.98 -26.26 23.03
N VAL A 880 -12.04 -25.35 23.22
CA VAL A 880 -10.70 -25.60 23.76
C VAL A 880 -10.64 -25.00 25.16
N GLU A 881 -10.33 -25.82 26.15
CA GLU A 881 -10.20 -25.39 27.55
C GLU A 881 -8.77 -24.94 27.83
N ASN A 882 -8.61 -23.91 28.66
CA ASN A 882 -7.31 -23.60 29.23
C ASN A 882 -7.03 -24.52 30.42
N VAL A 883 -6.14 -25.49 30.24
CA VAL A 883 -5.80 -26.49 31.26
C VAL A 883 -5.18 -25.85 32.52
N SER A 884 -4.52 -24.69 32.41
CA SER A 884 -3.97 -23.96 33.56
C SER A 884 -5.04 -23.27 34.42
N SER A 885 -6.26 -23.11 33.91
CA SER A 885 -7.39 -22.49 34.63
C SER A 885 -8.24 -23.49 35.42
N ILE A 886 -8.02 -24.80 35.24
CA ILE A 886 -8.79 -25.87 35.88
C ILE A 886 -8.16 -26.27 37.25
N ALA A 887 -6.93 -25.82 37.54
CA ALA A 887 -6.16 -26.19 38.72
C ALA A 887 -6.28 -25.20 39.91
N HIS A 888 -7.24 -24.26 39.89
CA HIS A 888 -7.48 -23.31 40.98
C HIS A 888 -8.93 -23.30 41.45
#